data_AF-A0A6C1PNJ2-F1
#
_entry.id   AF-A0A6C1PNJ2-F1
#
_cell.length_a   1.000
_cell.length_b   1.000
_cell.length_c   1.000
_cell.angle_alpha   90.00
_cell.angle_beta   90.00
_cell.angle_gamma   90.00
#
_symmetry.space_group_name_H-M   'P 1'
#
loop_
_entity.id
_entity.type
_entity.pdbx_description
1 polymer ?
#
loop_
_entity_poly.entity_id
_entity_poly.type
_entity_poly.pdbx_seq_one_letter_code
_entity_poly.pdbx_strand_id
1 'polypeptide(L)'
;MTGEESIVVDLHCHSDSSDGYYSAGEVADFAADAAVRFAALTDHHTTDGLAAFHEVAARRGLVEFAGAEIHALVDAAEIHLLAYGFDPDSASMRELYATVTDADRAIDQIHRSGGIAVLAHPLTSWERESVDALVVRLAGVGLDGIEAYYKPYPVEDREFLVELADRHGLLVTGGSDFHGPRHDEASRPGVEIPVARWKRFREALGAHARSATHARSATHARNGNHAPAESRRIDDVAYAPLNWPWLIARIVLPSVLVIAFFVALIFGYLVPTMERGLLDRKREMTAELTNSAWSILRDYERDAATGALPEHDAKQLAIERIRRLRYGPDGLDYFWITDTQPRMIMHPYRPDLEGSDLSDFTDPDGIRPFVRFVDAVRVEQSGYVTYVWQWQDDPERLEPKESYVRRFDPWGWIIGTGIYVDDVNREIQAVTSRIIDVSFLVTIVAVVLLTAVAYQALRAERQRGDAEIELRLSHERYRALVESSTGGTLLLVDGRCTYANRSVLEMLGYSATELAFLDIHDIVIADDDADRQQLSRMIDGAEVRDAIELRVRRRDGSAVLALLSSSAVYFSGEKGVILTLQHVTRHQQLRDELGESQAKYEALAERISSGVFRAAMDDDMTIFELNDAARRLFGAEGREPAAVSLRAAVSTSQAFDAFARRLRADGAVRDMVIQIRRLDGGSVIVNLSAVVSDARGTRHGVCAAIMEDISERRKTEIDRETTISQLQTSLLFLTEPVRSFAYDPVTCPLDTPIAQAVRAMSRAGSDALLVVQADRELIGIVTDQDIRDRIVAVGADTRAPVTRIMSAPVITIGESAPLFEALLLEREHDIDHLAVIDSSGKTVGLIRGSRAVRLERYSLVVLLHEIRHADAIDRLAGCQERLHTLVRSLVNSGARPQNISHVTTAVSDAIVDQVVRLVIDDLGPAPARFAFLALGSEARQEQTLATDQDNALVFDDDASASRDAVSYFLKLGEMVCDALHEVGYHHCRGGTMARNPAWNQPLSAWKRAFSGWIGEPDGKAVANCNIFFDQRCVYGDRSLASDLWRHVDEEIDAHPSFLAFMARGTVQYKPPVGLFGKIVTGSSGTSANAFDIKEAMTPLSNIARLYALQHHLADTNTLDRFEQLHTLSVLTDESFRSLTDAFGHLMQLRLRTQLDAIEAGRPADNLVDPRSLSQLELGTLRHAFAQISAIQKRVAHEYHLSA
;
A
#
# COMPACT_ATOMS: atom_id res chain seq x y z
N MET A 1 -47.52 -47.61 -17.63
CA MET A 1 -46.14 -47.18 -17.28
C MET A 1 -45.53 -48.28 -16.44
N THR A 2 -44.93 -49.27 -17.09
CA THR A 2 -44.12 -50.32 -16.47
C THR A 2 -42.79 -49.69 -16.06
N GLY A 3 -42.48 -49.66 -14.76
CA GLY A 3 -41.26 -49.06 -14.23
C GLY A 3 -40.04 -49.95 -14.48
N GLU A 4 -39.41 -49.79 -15.65
CA GLU A 4 -38.04 -50.25 -15.87
C GLU A 4 -37.06 -49.18 -15.40
N GLU A 5 -36.01 -49.60 -14.69
CA GLU A 5 -34.95 -48.74 -14.17
C GLU A 5 -34.13 -48.15 -15.33
N SER A 6 -33.98 -46.82 -15.41
CA SER A 6 -33.20 -46.10 -16.43
C SER A 6 -31.91 -45.52 -15.87
N ILE A 7 -30.94 -45.26 -16.75
CA ILE A 7 -29.67 -44.59 -16.44
C ILE A 7 -29.41 -43.46 -17.44
N VAL A 8 -28.88 -42.34 -16.94
CA VAL A 8 -28.47 -41.20 -17.79
C VAL A 8 -27.05 -41.41 -18.30
N VAL A 9 -26.90 -41.47 -19.61
CA VAL A 9 -25.60 -41.58 -20.32
C VAL A 9 -25.50 -40.49 -21.38
N ASP A 10 -24.28 -40.17 -21.80
CA ASP A 10 -24.07 -39.36 -22.99
C ASP A 10 -22.89 -39.87 -23.80
N LEU A 11 -23.17 -40.77 -24.73
CA LEU A 11 -22.14 -41.45 -25.50
C LEU A 11 -21.84 -40.73 -26.83
N HIS A 12 -22.41 -39.54 -27.05
CA HIS A 12 -22.22 -38.78 -28.29
C HIS A 12 -22.18 -37.28 -27.97
N CYS A 13 -20.98 -36.72 -27.88
CA CYS A 13 -20.77 -35.31 -27.60
C CYS A 13 -19.47 -34.80 -28.22
N HIS A 14 -19.44 -33.50 -28.53
CA HIS A 14 -18.38 -32.85 -29.30
C HIS A 14 -17.81 -31.65 -28.56
N SER A 15 -16.50 -31.45 -28.73
CA SER A 15 -15.73 -30.35 -28.17
C SER A 15 -15.12 -29.47 -29.25
N ASP A 16 -14.46 -28.40 -28.83
CA ASP A 16 -13.68 -27.51 -29.71
C ASP A 16 -12.49 -28.19 -30.42
N SER A 17 -12.25 -29.48 -30.15
CA SER A 17 -11.30 -30.30 -30.90
C SER A 17 -11.85 -30.78 -32.26
N SER A 18 -13.18 -30.79 -32.45
CA SER A 18 -13.82 -30.89 -33.76
C SER A 18 -14.62 -29.62 -34.07
N ASP A 19 -15.89 -29.60 -33.69
CA ASP A 19 -16.90 -28.62 -34.07
C ASP A 19 -17.84 -28.25 -32.91
N GLY A 20 -17.57 -28.79 -31.71
CA GLY A 20 -18.15 -28.28 -30.47
C GLY A 20 -17.65 -26.88 -30.15
N TYR A 21 -18.45 -26.13 -29.39
CA TYR A 21 -18.11 -24.78 -28.97
C TYR A 21 -17.24 -24.72 -27.72
N TYR A 22 -17.35 -25.75 -26.88
CA TYR A 22 -16.73 -25.80 -25.57
C TYR A 22 -15.49 -26.69 -25.57
N SER A 23 -14.51 -26.35 -24.74
CA SER A 23 -13.35 -27.21 -24.58
C SER A 23 -13.74 -28.59 -24.05
N ALA A 24 -12.98 -29.62 -24.38
CA ALA A 24 -13.24 -30.99 -23.93
C ALA A 24 -13.43 -31.08 -22.40
N GLY A 25 -12.69 -30.28 -21.63
CA GLY A 25 -12.87 -30.17 -20.20
C GLY A 25 -14.23 -29.58 -19.78
N GLU A 26 -14.66 -28.48 -20.42
CA GLU A 26 -15.97 -27.88 -20.18
C GLU A 26 -17.12 -28.82 -20.56
N VAL A 27 -16.98 -29.61 -21.64
CA VAL A 27 -17.97 -30.63 -22.02
C VAL A 27 -18.13 -31.68 -20.92
N ALA A 28 -17.01 -32.15 -20.33
CA ALA A 28 -17.06 -33.08 -19.19
C ALA A 28 -17.74 -32.46 -17.95
N ASP A 29 -17.50 -31.17 -17.67
CA ASP A 29 -18.20 -30.44 -16.60
C ASP A 29 -19.71 -30.37 -16.86
N PHE A 30 -20.14 -30.04 -18.08
CA PHE A 30 -21.56 -30.00 -18.42
C PHE A 30 -22.23 -31.38 -18.34
N ALA A 31 -21.53 -32.45 -18.75
CA ALA A 31 -22.03 -33.81 -18.61
C ALA A 31 -22.22 -34.19 -17.14
N ALA A 32 -21.23 -33.88 -16.28
CA ALA A 32 -21.33 -34.13 -14.85
C ALA A 32 -22.49 -33.32 -14.20
N ASP A 33 -22.64 -32.05 -14.57
CA ASP A 33 -23.74 -31.20 -14.09
C ASP A 33 -25.13 -31.69 -14.53
N ALA A 34 -25.21 -32.36 -15.69
CA ALA A 34 -26.42 -33.00 -16.19
C ALA A 34 -26.70 -34.39 -15.57
N ALA A 35 -25.95 -34.79 -14.54
CA ALA A 35 -26.02 -36.09 -13.88
C ALA A 35 -25.78 -37.28 -14.84
N VAL A 36 -25.04 -37.05 -15.93
CA VAL A 36 -24.55 -38.12 -16.80
C VAL A 36 -23.59 -38.99 -15.98
N ARG A 37 -23.79 -40.30 -16.01
CA ARG A 37 -22.93 -41.24 -15.26
C ARG A 37 -21.84 -41.84 -16.11
N PHE A 38 -22.11 -42.01 -17.40
CA PHE A 38 -21.17 -42.58 -18.37
C PHE A 38 -21.16 -41.72 -19.62
N ALA A 39 -19.96 -41.32 -20.06
CA ALA A 39 -19.80 -40.45 -21.21
C ALA A 39 -18.71 -40.91 -22.17
N ALA A 40 -18.84 -40.55 -23.44
CA ALA A 40 -17.78 -40.68 -24.43
C ALA A 40 -17.69 -39.38 -25.22
N LEU A 41 -16.51 -38.76 -25.24
CA LEU A 41 -16.22 -37.65 -26.15
C LEU A 41 -15.99 -38.24 -27.54
N THR A 42 -16.75 -37.79 -28.53
CA THR A 42 -16.80 -38.39 -29.86
C THR A 42 -16.46 -37.39 -30.96
N ASP A 43 -15.45 -36.55 -30.74
CA ASP A 43 -15.00 -35.56 -31.73
C ASP A 43 -14.75 -36.20 -33.11
N HIS A 44 -15.07 -35.47 -34.17
CA HIS A 44 -14.91 -35.93 -35.54
C HIS A 44 -13.46 -36.22 -35.90
N HIS A 45 -13.18 -37.49 -36.22
CA HIS A 45 -11.89 -37.98 -36.69
C HIS A 45 -10.67 -37.58 -35.82
N THR A 46 -10.87 -37.39 -34.52
CA THR A 46 -9.78 -37.05 -33.61
C THR A 46 -10.03 -37.60 -32.21
N THR A 47 -8.95 -37.70 -31.43
CA THR A 47 -8.99 -37.97 -29.99
C THR A 47 -8.19 -36.95 -29.20
N ASP A 48 -7.80 -35.83 -29.83
CA ASP A 48 -6.92 -34.82 -29.21
C ASP A 48 -7.53 -34.23 -27.93
N GLY A 49 -8.86 -34.11 -27.87
CA GLY A 49 -9.60 -33.66 -26.69
C GLY A 49 -9.70 -34.69 -25.56
N LEU A 50 -9.45 -35.98 -25.83
CA LEU A 50 -9.74 -37.08 -24.92
C LEU A 50 -8.92 -36.99 -23.62
N ALA A 51 -7.66 -36.53 -23.68
CA ALA A 51 -6.82 -36.36 -22.49
C ALA A 51 -7.34 -35.26 -21.55
N ALA A 52 -7.76 -34.13 -22.12
CA ALA A 52 -8.34 -33.03 -21.35
C ALA A 52 -9.73 -33.38 -20.79
N PHE A 53 -10.53 -34.11 -21.58
CA PHE A 53 -11.81 -34.66 -21.12
C PHE A 53 -11.63 -35.62 -19.94
N HIS A 54 -10.67 -36.55 -20.04
CA HIS A 54 -10.35 -37.51 -18.98
C HIS A 54 -9.93 -36.82 -17.68
N GLU A 55 -9.10 -35.76 -17.76
CA GLU A 55 -8.65 -35.03 -16.58
C GLU A 55 -9.81 -34.36 -15.82
N VAL A 56 -10.80 -33.83 -16.53
CA VAL A 56 -11.99 -33.23 -15.87
C VAL A 56 -12.98 -34.31 -15.44
N ALA A 57 -13.26 -35.31 -16.27
CA ALA A 57 -14.15 -36.41 -15.96
C ALA A 57 -13.73 -37.13 -14.66
N ALA A 58 -12.43 -37.43 -14.52
CA ALA A 58 -11.85 -38.03 -13.33
C ALA A 58 -11.99 -37.15 -12.08
N ARG A 59 -11.93 -35.81 -12.23
CA ARG A 59 -12.16 -34.87 -11.13
C ARG A 59 -13.63 -34.77 -10.73
N ARG A 60 -14.55 -34.99 -11.67
CA ARG A 60 -15.99 -34.83 -11.49
C ARG A 60 -16.74 -36.15 -11.23
N GLY A 61 -16.03 -37.28 -11.14
CA GLY A 61 -16.62 -38.60 -10.88
C GLY A 61 -17.40 -39.18 -12.07
N LEU A 62 -17.22 -38.64 -13.27
CA LEU A 62 -17.82 -39.12 -14.51
C LEU A 62 -17.00 -40.32 -15.02
N VAL A 63 -17.66 -41.41 -15.42
CA VAL A 63 -16.96 -42.58 -15.96
C VAL A 63 -16.93 -42.51 -17.48
N GLU A 64 -15.74 -42.39 -18.04
CA GLU A 64 -15.50 -42.16 -19.45
C GLU A 64 -14.77 -43.32 -20.14
N PHE A 65 -14.87 -43.35 -21.47
CA PHE A 65 -14.10 -44.23 -22.34
C PHE A 65 -13.83 -43.56 -23.68
N ALA A 66 -12.82 -44.04 -24.40
CA ALA A 66 -12.46 -43.50 -25.70
C ALA A 66 -13.65 -43.57 -26.67
N GLY A 67 -13.98 -42.41 -27.25
CA GLY A 67 -14.97 -42.23 -28.29
C GLY A 67 -14.36 -41.48 -29.48
N ALA A 68 -14.92 -41.68 -30.68
CA ALA A 68 -14.68 -40.84 -31.84
C ALA A 68 -15.82 -41.03 -32.84
N GLU A 69 -16.22 -39.97 -33.53
CA GLU A 69 -17.15 -40.05 -34.66
C GLU A 69 -16.39 -40.07 -35.99
N ILE A 70 -16.71 -41.06 -36.82
CA ILE A 70 -16.05 -41.33 -38.09
C ILE A 70 -17.06 -41.15 -39.22
N HIS A 71 -16.69 -40.35 -40.21
CA HIS A 71 -17.48 -40.24 -41.43
C HIS A 71 -17.03 -41.34 -42.39
N ALA A 72 -17.99 -42.12 -42.86
CA ALA A 72 -17.76 -43.20 -43.80
C ALA A 72 -18.76 -43.16 -44.94
N LEU A 73 -18.40 -43.78 -46.07
CA LEU A 73 -19.24 -43.81 -47.26
C LEU A 73 -19.92 -45.17 -47.44
N VAL A 74 -21.19 -45.12 -47.83
CA VAL A 74 -22.00 -46.27 -48.25
C VAL A 74 -22.69 -45.89 -49.56
N ASP A 75 -22.31 -46.50 -50.67
CA ASP A 75 -22.83 -46.19 -52.02
C ASP A 75 -22.73 -44.69 -52.39
N ALA A 76 -21.62 -44.06 -52.00
CA ALA A 76 -21.34 -42.63 -52.13
C ALA A 76 -22.25 -41.70 -51.29
N ALA A 77 -23.09 -42.24 -50.42
CA ALA A 77 -23.77 -41.48 -49.36
C ALA A 77 -22.96 -41.54 -48.05
N GLU A 78 -22.90 -40.42 -47.35
CA GLU A 78 -22.17 -40.29 -46.09
C GLU A 78 -23.02 -40.85 -44.94
N ILE A 79 -22.35 -41.60 -44.06
CA ILE A 79 -22.88 -42.09 -42.80
C ILE A 79 -21.90 -41.76 -41.69
N HIS A 80 -22.40 -41.70 -40.47
CA HIS A 80 -21.61 -41.42 -39.29
C HIS A 80 -21.54 -42.67 -38.41
N LEU A 81 -20.32 -43.07 -38.03
CA LEU A 81 -20.05 -44.22 -37.19
C LEU A 81 -19.37 -43.78 -35.90
N LEU A 82 -19.92 -44.19 -34.76
CA LEU A 82 -19.33 -43.98 -33.44
C LEU A 82 -18.44 -45.17 -33.12
N ALA A 83 -17.16 -44.89 -32.90
CA ALA A 83 -16.19 -45.84 -32.41
C ALA A 83 -16.10 -45.72 -30.89
N TYR A 84 -16.26 -46.83 -30.16
CA TYR A 84 -16.16 -46.82 -28.69
C TYR A 84 -15.17 -47.83 -28.15
N GLY A 85 -14.46 -47.45 -27.08
CA GLY A 85 -13.64 -48.36 -26.27
C GLY A 85 -12.38 -48.90 -26.97
N PHE A 86 -11.87 -48.18 -27.98
CA PHE A 86 -10.65 -48.53 -28.71
C PHE A 86 -9.37 -48.03 -28.03
N ASP A 87 -8.21 -48.56 -28.45
CA ASP A 87 -6.87 -48.03 -28.11
C ASP A 87 -6.60 -46.73 -28.91
N PRO A 88 -6.57 -45.53 -28.30
CA PRO A 88 -6.41 -44.26 -29.03
C PRO A 88 -5.10 -44.14 -29.80
N ASP A 89 -4.04 -44.84 -29.35
CA ASP A 89 -2.72 -44.83 -29.99
C ASP A 89 -2.61 -45.85 -31.16
N SER A 90 -3.68 -46.60 -31.40
CA SER A 90 -3.78 -47.59 -32.46
C SER A 90 -3.40 -47.00 -33.82
N ALA A 91 -2.53 -47.72 -34.54
CA ALA A 91 -2.20 -47.37 -35.92
C ALA A 91 -3.45 -47.41 -36.82
N SER A 92 -4.42 -48.28 -36.53
CA SER A 92 -5.66 -48.41 -37.30
C SER A 92 -6.57 -47.19 -37.16
N MET A 93 -6.66 -46.60 -35.95
CA MET A 93 -7.44 -45.37 -35.75
C MET A 93 -6.77 -44.15 -36.38
N ARG A 94 -5.44 -44.04 -36.27
CA ARG A 94 -4.68 -42.98 -36.96
C ARG A 94 -4.81 -43.03 -38.48
N GLU A 95 -4.88 -44.23 -39.07
CA GLU A 95 -5.14 -44.39 -40.50
C GLU A 95 -6.58 -43.97 -40.84
N LEU A 96 -7.56 -44.36 -40.01
CA LEU A 96 -8.97 -44.04 -40.20
C LEU A 96 -9.24 -42.52 -40.12
N TYR A 97 -8.53 -41.80 -39.25
CA TYR A 97 -8.63 -40.35 -39.13
C TYR A 97 -8.04 -39.57 -40.31
N ALA A 98 -7.12 -40.16 -41.07
CA ALA A 98 -6.42 -39.45 -42.14
C ALA A 98 -7.25 -39.30 -43.42
N THR A 99 -8.20 -40.21 -43.68
CA THR A 99 -8.98 -40.23 -44.92
C THR A 99 -10.36 -40.83 -44.71
N VAL A 100 -11.41 -40.15 -45.23
CA VAL A 100 -12.76 -40.72 -45.35
C VAL A 100 -12.71 -42.00 -46.18
N THR A 101 -13.35 -43.06 -45.69
CA THR A 101 -13.28 -44.40 -46.30
C THR A 101 -14.66 -45.06 -46.39
N ASP A 102 -14.75 -46.20 -47.07
CA ASP A 102 -15.98 -46.99 -47.15
C ASP A 102 -16.32 -47.60 -45.78
N ALA A 103 -17.61 -47.72 -45.47
CA ALA A 103 -18.06 -48.14 -44.14
C ALA A 103 -17.59 -49.55 -43.72
N ASP A 104 -17.39 -50.46 -44.67
CA ASP A 104 -16.85 -51.80 -44.40
C ASP A 104 -15.41 -51.74 -43.87
N ARG A 105 -14.58 -50.88 -44.47
CA ARG A 105 -13.20 -50.65 -44.03
C ARG A 105 -13.15 -49.90 -42.70
N ALA A 106 -14.03 -48.91 -42.51
CA ALA A 106 -14.11 -48.18 -41.25
C ALA A 106 -14.45 -49.10 -40.07
N ILE A 107 -15.46 -49.96 -40.21
CA ILE A 107 -15.87 -50.94 -39.17
C ILE A 107 -14.71 -51.89 -38.84
N ASP A 108 -14.04 -52.46 -39.85
CA ASP A 108 -12.90 -53.36 -39.63
C ASP A 108 -11.72 -52.67 -38.92
N GLN A 109 -11.42 -51.41 -39.25
CA GLN A 109 -10.37 -50.65 -38.57
C GLN A 109 -10.72 -50.33 -37.10
N ILE A 110 -11.99 -50.01 -36.82
CA ILE A 110 -12.49 -49.83 -35.45
C ILE A 110 -12.32 -51.13 -34.65
N HIS A 111 -12.72 -52.28 -35.20
CA HIS A 111 -12.54 -53.56 -34.51
C HIS A 111 -11.08 -53.93 -34.27
N ARG A 112 -10.19 -53.68 -35.23
CA ARG A 112 -8.74 -53.93 -35.08
C ARG A 112 -8.11 -53.08 -33.98
N SER A 113 -8.68 -51.91 -33.73
CA SER A 113 -8.27 -51.06 -32.60
C SER A 113 -8.81 -51.53 -31.25
N GLY A 114 -9.62 -52.59 -31.23
CA GLY A 114 -10.25 -53.13 -30.04
C GLY A 114 -11.56 -52.42 -29.65
N GLY A 115 -12.06 -51.53 -30.51
CA GLY A 115 -13.33 -50.83 -30.29
C GLY A 115 -14.52 -51.54 -30.92
N ILE A 116 -15.70 -50.99 -30.66
CA ILE A 116 -16.97 -51.39 -31.29
C ILE A 116 -17.49 -50.26 -32.19
N ALA A 117 -18.16 -50.62 -33.28
CA ALA A 117 -18.69 -49.69 -34.28
C ALA A 117 -20.21 -49.59 -34.20
N VAL A 118 -20.70 -48.37 -33.99
CA VAL A 118 -22.14 -48.07 -33.80
C VAL A 118 -22.59 -47.04 -34.84
N LEU A 119 -23.75 -47.25 -35.46
CA LEU A 119 -24.31 -46.29 -36.41
C LEU A 119 -24.94 -45.11 -35.66
N ALA A 120 -24.39 -43.89 -35.85
CA ALA A 120 -24.90 -42.66 -35.25
C ALA A 120 -26.20 -42.23 -35.93
N HIS A 121 -27.19 -41.84 -35.11
CA HIS A 121 -28.45 -41.20 -35.50
C HIS A 121 -28.89 -41.39 -36.98
N PRO A 122 -29.21 -42.62 -37.44
CA PRO A 122 -29.39 -42.89 -38.87
C PRO A 122 -30.56 -42.16 -39.53
N LEU A 123 -31.61 -41.82 -38.76
CA LEU A 123 -32.81 -41.13 -39.26
C LEU A 123 -32.62 -39.61 -39.46
N THR A 124 -31.45 -39.04 -39.14
CA THR A 124 -31.15 -37.64 -39.47
C THR A 124 -30.90 -37.46 -40.97
N SER A 125 -30.33 -38.49 -41.61
CA SER A 125 -29.87 -38.44 -43.01
C SER A 125 -30.60 -39.45 -43.91
N TRP A 126 -31.38 -40.37 -43.36
CA TRP A 126 -32.07 -41.44 -44.11
C TRP A 126 -33.53 -41.59 -43.68
N GLU A 127 -34.41 -41.82 -44.66
CA GLU A 127 -35.82 -42.12 -44.40
C GLU A 127 -35.98 -43.53 -43.79
N ARG A 128 -36.99 -43.73 -42.93
CA ARG A 128 -37.25 -45.01 -42.21
C ARG A 128 -37.24 -46.24 -43.14
N GLU A 129 -37.78 -46.08 -44.35
CA GLU A 129 -37.89 -47.14 -45.36
C GLU A 129 -36.52 -47.57 -45.92
N SER A 130 -35.53 -46.68 -45.88
CA SER A 130 -34.17 -46.92 -46.37
C SER A 130 -33.20 -47.34 -45.25
N VAL A 131 -33.46 -46.97 -43.98
CA VAL A 131 -32.61 -47.33 -42.83
C VAL A 131 -32.57 -48.84 -42.58
N ASP A 132 -33.68 -49.56 -42.75
CA ASP A 132 -33.72 -51.02 -42.57
C ASP A 132 -32.73 -51.73 -43.52
N ALA A 133 -32.72 -51.33 -44.81
CA ALA A 133 -31.78 -51.84 -45.80
C ALA A 133 -30.32 -51.46 -45.50
N LEU A 134 -30.08 -50.24 -45.02
CA LEU A 134 -28.75 -49.77 -44.61
C LEU A 134 -28.22 -50.58 -43.43
N VAL A 135 -29.03 -50.77 -42.39
CA VAL A 135 -28.68 -51.53 -41.18
C VAL A 135 -28.40 -53.00 -41.52
N VAL A 136 -29.23 -53.63 -42.37
CA VAL A 136 -29.00 -55.01 -42.83
C VAL A 136 -27.65 -55.13 -43.52
N ARG A 137 -27.30 -54.18 -44.39
CA ARG A 137 -26.01 -54.17 -45.08
C ARG A 137 -24.84 -54.01 -44.10
N LEU A 138 -24.91 -53.02 -43.21
CA LEU A 138 -23.84 -52.72 -42.27
C LEU A 138 -23.66 -53.83 -41.21
N ALA A 139 -24.75 -54.42 -40.72
CA ALA A 139 -24.71 -55.60 -39.86
C ALA A 139 -24.03 -56.79 -40.58
N GLY A 140 -24.24 -56.94 -41.89
CA GLY A 140 -23.58 -57.95 -42.71
C GLY A 140 -22.06 -57.80 -42.83
N VAL A 141 -21.52 -56.60 -42.59
CA VAL A 141 -20.06 -56.32 -42.58
C VAL A 141 -19.50 -56.10 -41.18
N GLY A 142 -20.30 -56.28 -40.13
CA GLY A 142 -19.84 -56.31 -38.74
C GLY A 142 -20.27 -55.14 -37.85
N LEU A 143 -21.26 -54.32 -38.23
CA LEU A 143 -21.78 -53.28 -37.34
C LEU A 143 -22.23 -53.89 -35.98
N ASP A 144 -21.84 -53.28 -34.86
CA ASP A 144 -22.14 -53.79 -33.52
C ASP A 144 -23.40 -53.19 -32.90
N GLY A 145 -23.77 -51.96 -33.27
CA GLY A 145 -24.86 -51.25 -32.63
C GLY A 145 -25.47 -50.11 -33.44
N ILE A 146 -26.56 -49.55 -32.91
CA ILE A 146 -27.24 -48.37 -33.44
C ILE A 146 -27.51 -47.40 -32.28
N GLU A 147 -27.30 -46.11 -32.53
CA GLU A 147 -27.76 -45.04 -31.64
C GLU A 147 -29.27 -44.84 -31.80
N ALA A 148 -30.04 -45.56 -30.99
CA ALA A 148 -31.50 -45.46 -31.00
C ALA A 148 -32.04 -44.41 -30.02
N TYR A 149 -31.35 -44.19 -28.90
CA TYR A 149 -31.71 -43.18 -27.91
C TYR A 149 -30.99 -41.87 -28.21
N TYR A 150 -31.37 -41.25 -29.32
CA TYR A 150 -30.89 -39.93 -29.71
C TYR A 150 -31.87 -38.85 -29.22
N LYS A 151 -31.37 -37.82 -28.52
CA LYS A 151 -32.19 -36.85 -27.80
C LYS A 151 -33.25 -36.15 -28.68
N PRO A 152 -32.94 -35.72 -29.91
CA PRO A 152 -33.92 -35.11 -30.82
C PRO A 152 -34.98 -36.08 -31.38
N TYR A 153 -34.79 -37.39 -31.31
CA TYR A 153 -35.77 -38.33 -31.86
C TYR A 153 -37.04 -38.40 -31.02
N PRO A 154 -38.23 -38.32 -31.66
CA PRO A 154 -39.49 -38.60 -31.01
C PRO A 154 -39.57 -40.09 -30.62
N VAL A 155 -40.48 -40.42 -29.70
CA VAL A 155 -40.57 -41.77 -29.11
C VAL A 155 -40.78 -42.84 -30.18
N GLU A 156 -41.55 -42.55 -31.22
CA GLU A 156 -41.85 -43.49 -32.31
C GLU A 156 -40.61 -43.84 -33.15
N ASP A 157 -39.68 -42.89 -33.33
CA ASP A 157 -38.41 -43.13 -34.04
C ASP A 157 -37.45 -43.98 -33.18
N ARG A 158 -37.42 -43.72 -31.86
CA ARG A 158 -36.63 -44.51 -30.91
C ARG A 158 -37.13 -45.96 -30.83
N GLU A 159 -38.45 -46.15 -30.73
CA GLU A 159 -39.07 -47.49 -30.70
C GLU A 159 -38.78 -48.26 -32.00
N PHE A 160 -38.89 -47.59 -33.15
CA PHE A 160 -38.55 -48.19 -34.45
C PHE A 160 -37.08 -48.64 -34.51
N LEU A 161 -36.13 -47.79 -34.10
CA LEU A 161 -34.70 -48.13 -34.12
C LEU A 161 -34.33 -49.20 -33.07
N VAL A 162 -34.98 -49.21 -31.90
CA VAL A 162 -34.80 -50.27 -30.89
C VAL A 162 -35.31 -51.61 -31.42
N GLU A 163 -36.49 -51.64 -32.05
CA GLU A 163 -37.03 -52.87 -32.65
C GLU A 163 -36.14 -53.37 -33.79
N LEU A 164 -35.62 -52.44 -34.61
CA LEU A 164 -34.67 -52.75 -35.68
C LEU A 164 -33.36 -53.33 -35.13
N ALA A 165 -32.79 -52.73 -34.08
CA ALA A 165 -31.59 -53.24 -33.43
C ALA A 165 -31.82 -54.65 -32.85
N ASP A 166 -32.96 -54.88 -32.19
CA ASP A 166 -33.33 -56.19 -31.65
C ASP A 166 -33.48 -57.26 -32.73
N ARG A 167 -34.13 -56.92 -33.85
CA ARG A 167 -34.34 -57.82 -34.98
C ARG A 167 -33.02 -58.31 -35.58
N HIS A 168 -31.99 -57.45 -35.58
CA HIS A 168 -30.67 -57.74 -36.14
C HIS A 168 -29.60 -58.09 -35.08
N GLY A 169 -29.99 -58.19 -33.81
CA GLY A 169 -29.08 -58.56 -32.71
C GLY A 169 -28.05 -57.48 -32.35
N LEU A 170 -28.29 -56.24 -32.73
CA LEU A 170 -27.40 -55.10 -32.53
C LEU A 170 -27.55 -54.49 -31.13
N LEU A 171 -26.47 -53.86 -30.65
CA LEU A 171 -26.46 -53.07 -29.43
C LEU A 171 -27.22 -51.76 -29.62
N VAL A 172 -27.70 -51.20 -28.51
CA VAL A 172 -28.40 -49.92 -28.49
C VAL A 172 -27.63 -48.95 -27.62
N THR A 173 -27.26 -47.79 -28.18
CA THR A 173 -26.60 -46.68 -27.47
C THR A 173 -27.50 -45.45 -27.39
N GLY A 174 -27.05 -44.45 -26.64
CA GLY A 174 -27.74 -43.16 -26.53
C GLY A 174 -26.77 -42.01 -26.32
N GLY A 175 -27.11 -40.87 -26.90
CA GLY A 175 -26.27 -39.69 -26.96
C GLY A 175 -27.08 -38.45 -27.26
N SER A 176 -26.55 -37.29 -26.85
CA SER A 176 -27.21 -36.00 -27.03
C SER A 176 -26.77 -35.25 -28.28
N ASP A 177 -25.62 -35.60 -28.84
CA ASP A 177 -24.94 -34.88 -29.92
C ASP A 177 -24.65 -33.41 -29.56
N PHE A 178 -24.13 -33.24 -28.34
CA PHE A 178 -23.93 -31.92 -27.75
C PHE A 178 -22.74 -31.18 -28.37
N HIS A 179 -23.00 -29.96 -28.90
CA HIS A 179 -22.01 -29.06 -29.52
C HIS A 179 -21.92 -27.67 -28.88
N GLY A 180 -22.69 -27.38 -27.83
CA GLY A 180 -22.79 -26.03 -27.24
C GLY A 180 -23.61 -25.01 -28.05
N PRO A 181 -23.50 -23.70 -27.73
CA PRO A 181 -24.58 -22.91 -27.12
C PRO A 181 -25.75 -22.66 -28.09
N ARG A 182 -26.67 -23.62 -28.22
CA ARG A 182 -28.06 -23.36 -28.59
C ARG A 182 -28.90 -23.39 -27.31
N HIS A 183 -29.59 -22.28 -27.03
CA HIS A 183 -30.32 -22.01 -25.78
C HIS A 183 -31.70 -22.71 -25.73
N ASP A 184 -31.73 -24.05 -25.70
CA ASP A 184 -32.92 -24.80 -25.27
C ASP A 184 -32.58 -25.91 -24.27
N GLU A 185 -33.54 -26.31 -23.43
CA GLU A 185 -33.39 -27.44 -22.50
C GLU A 185 -33.15 -28.78 -23.22
N ALA A 186 -33.47 -28.86 -24.51
CA ALA A 186 -33.24 -30.02 -25.35
C ALA A 186 -31.75 -30.20 -25.71
N SER A 187 -30.93 -29.15 -25.60
CA SER A 187 -29.50 -29.13 -25.94
C SER A 187 -28.56 -29.36 -24.75
N ARG A 188 -29.03 -29.89 -23.61
CA ARG A 188 -28.14 -30.31 -22.51
C ARG A 188 -27.55 -31.70 -22.78
N PRO A 189 -26.32 -32.01 -22.33
CA PRO A 189 -25.80 -33.37 -22.34
C PRO A 189 -26.74 -34.36 -21.61
N GLY A 190 -26.76 -35.61 -22.05
CA GLY A 190 -27.43 -36.72 -21.38
C GLY A 190 -28.77 -37.17 -21.99
N VAL A 191 -28.92 -38.50 -22.08
CA VAL A 191 -30.12 -39.24 -22.48
C VAL A 191 -30.36 -40.43 -21.53
N GLU A 192 -31.62 -40.68 -21.19
CA GLU A 192 -32.02 -41.86 -20.42
C GLU A 192 -32.11 -43.10 -21.30
N ILE A 193 -31.43 -44.17 -20.88
CA ILE A 193 -31.50 -45.50 -21.49
C ILE A 193 -31.88 -46.57 -20.45
N PRO A 194 -32.61 -47.64 -20.81
CA PRO A 194 -32.91 -48.74 -19.87
C PRO A 194 -31.65 -49.43 -19.37
N VAL A 195 -31.56 -49.71 -18.06
CA VAL A 195 -30.39 -50.33 -17.41
C VAL A 195 -30.01 -51.68 -18.04
N ALA A 196 -30.98 -52.47 -18.49
CA ALA A 196 -30.73 -53.74 -19.16
C ALA A 196 -29.95 -53.58 -20.48
N ARG A 197 -30.24 -52.51 -21.24
CA ARG A 197 -29.56 -52.18 -22.51
C ARG A 197 -28.14 -51.68 -22.24
N TRP A 198 -28.00 -50.80 -21.25
CA TRP A 198 -26.69 -50.32 -20.79
C TRP A 198 -25.77 -51.49 -20.35
N LYS A 199 -26.28 -52.44 -19.57
CA LYS A 199 -25.49 -53.61 -19.13
C LYS A 199 -24.97 -54.42 -20.31
N ARG A 200 -25.80 -54.67 -21.33
CA ARG A 200 -25.39 -55.39 -22.56
C ARG A 200 -24.30 -54.64 -23.32
N PHE A 201 -24.44 -53.32 -23.49
CA PHE A 201 -23.42 -52.49 -24.13
C PHE A 201 -22.09 -52.52 -23.35
N ARG A 202 -22.13 -52.34 -22.03
CA ARG A 202 -20.96 -52.38 -21.14
C ARG A 202 -20.22 -53.73 -21.20
N GLU A 203 -20.95 -54.84 -21.21
CA GLU A 203 -20.37 -56.18 -21.32
C GLU A 203 -19.66 -56.38 -22.66
N ALA A 204 -20.24 -55.88 -23.76
CA ALA A 204 -19.64 -55.93 -25.09
C ALA A 204 -18.35 -55.10 -25.19
N LEU A 205 -18.33 -53.90 -24.58
CA LEU A 205 -17.16 -53.03 -24.53
C LEU A 205 -15.99 -53.70 -23.77
N GLY A 206 -16.28 -54.37 -22.66
CA GLY A 206 -15.28 -55.16 -21.92
C GLY A 206 -14.83 -56.44 -22.64
N ALA A 207 -15.63 -57.02 -23.54
CA ALA A 207 -15.26 -58.21 -24.30
C ALA A 207 -14.30 -57.91 -25.46
N HIS A 208 -14.49 -56.79 -26.16
CA HIS A 208 -13.63 -56.37 -27.27
C HIS A 208 -12.22 -55.98 -26.80
N ALA A 209 -12.09 -55.29 -25.65
CA ALA A 209 -10.80 -54.98 -25.03
C ALA A 209 -9.96 -56.24 -24.71
N ARG A 210 -10.60 -57.36 -24.35
CA ARG A 210 -9.94 -58.65 -24.08
C ARG A 210 -9.38 -59.30 -25.35
N SER A 211 -10.05 -59.15 -26.50
CA SER A 211 -9.64 -59.75 -27.78
C SER A 211 -8.36 -59.09 -28.34
N ALA A 212 -8.25 -57.76 -28.24
CA ALA A 212 -7.06 -57.00 -28.67
C ALA A 212 -5.79 -57.34 -27.85
N THR A 213 -5.95 -57.72 -26.58
CA THR A 213 -4.84 -58.07 -25.68
C THR A 213 -4.23 -59.44 -26.00
N HIS A 214 -5.01 -60.39 -26.53
CA HIS A 214 -4.50 -61.68 -27.01
C HIS A 214 -3.74 -61.59 -28.34
N ALA A 215 -4.03 -60.60 -29.19
CA ALA A 215 -3.29 -60.37 -30.43
C ALA A 215 -1.87 -59.80 -30.19
N ARG A 216 -1.66 -58.99 -29.14
CA ARG A 216 -0.34 -58.44 -28.75
C ARG A 216 0.63 -59.50 -28.21
N SER A 217 0.15 -60.63 -27.68
CA SER A 217 1.01 -61.72 -27.16
C SER A 217 1.63 -62.60 -28.25
N ALA A 218 1.17 -62.54 -29.50
CA ALA A 218 1.66 -63.40 -30.59
C ALA A 218 2.78 -62.75 -31.44
N THR A 219 2.93 -61.42 -31.40
CA THR A 219 3.84 -60.68 -32.31
C THR A 219 5.15 -60.22 -31.66
N HIS A 220 5.29 -60.26 -30.33
CA HIS A 220 6.52 -59.89 -29.62
C HIS A 220 7.47 -61.07 -29.29
N ALA A 221 7.15 -62.29 -29.70
CA ALA A 221 8.05 -63.45 -29.60
C ALA A 221 9.10 -63.55 -30.73
N ARG A 222 9.22 -62.52 -31.59
CA ARG A 222 10.19 -62.47 -32.69
C ARG A 222 10.83 -61.10 -32.81
N ASN A 223 11.68 -60.75 -31.86
CA ASN A 223 12.96 -60.07 -32.10
C ASN A 223 13.67 -59.89 -30.77
N GLY A 224 14.48 -60.89 -30.43
CA GLY A 224 15.48 -60.78 -29.40
C GLY A 224 16.67 -59.93 -29.86
N ASN A 225 17.47 -59.55 -28.85
CA ASN A 225 18.73 -58.83 -28.91
C ASN A 225 18.62 -57.31 -29.10
N HIS A 226 18.53 -56.58 -27.99
CA HIS A 226 19.53 -55.57 -27.62
C HIS A 226 19.73 -55.61 -26.10
N ALA A 227 20.99 -55.71 -25.68
CA ALA A 227 21.43 -55.66 -24.28
C ALA A 227 21.10 -54.30 -23.65
N PRO A 228 20.95 -54.22 -22.31
CA PRO A 228 20.56 -52.99 -21.63
C PRO A 228 21.67 -51.94 -21.73
N ALA A 229 21.36 -50.82 -22.35
CA ALA A 229 22.25 -49.66 -22.36
C ALA A 229 22.36 -49.07 -20.95
N GLU A 230 23.61 -48.77 -20.61
CA GLU A 230 24.11 -48.29 -19.33
C GLU A 230 23.38 -47.05 -18.77
N SER A 231 23.42 -46.98 -17.43
CA SER A 231 23.25 -45.81 -16.58
C SER A 231 23.32 -44.45 -17.29
N ARG A 232 22.16 -43.82 -17.52
CA ARG A 232 22.10 -42.37 -17.66
C ARG A 232 22.17 -41.74 -16.27
N ARG A 233 23.23 -40.96 -16.05
CA ARG A 233 23.40 -40.09 -14.88
C ARG A 233 22.22 -39.12 -14.81
N ILE A 234 21.89 -38.73 -13.58
CA ILE A 234 20.81 -37.80 -13.19
C ILE A 234 21.16 -36.33 -13.56
N ASP A 235 21.92 -36.10 -14.62
CA ASP A 235 22.44 -34.76 -14.97
C ASP A 235 21.89 -34.18 -16.29
N ASP A 236 21.10 -34.93 -17.08
CA ASP A 236 20.54 -34.45 -18.35
C ASP A 236 19.01 -34.32 -18.30
N VAL A 237 18.50 -33.36 -17.54
CA VAL A 237 17.17 -32.78 -17.80
C VAL A 237 17.38 -31.64 -18.80
N ALA A 238 17.22 -31.95 -20.09
CA ALA A 238 17.31 -30.95 -21.14
C ALA A 238 16.19 -29.92 -20.97
N TYR A 239 16.56 -28.66 -20.73
CA TYR A 239 15.64 -27.51 -20.78
C TYR A 239 14.92 -27.49 -22.13
N ALA A 240 13.59 -27.46 -22.13
CA ALA A 240 12.82 -27.20 -23.33
C ALA A 240 13.29 -25.87 -23.97
N PRO A 241 13.51 -25.81 -25.29
CA PRO A 241 13.98 -24.58 -25.93
C PRO A 241 12.94 -23.48 -25.77
N LEU A 242 13.43 -22.30 -25.38
CA LEU A 242 12.60 -21.10 -25.21
C LEU A 242 11.79 -20.82 -26.50
N ASN A 243 10.46 -20.73 -26.40
CA ASN A 243 9.59 -20.45 -27.54
C ASN A 243 9.70 -18.97 -27.97
N TRP A 244 10.76 -18.68 -28.73
CA TRP A 244 11.09 -17.34 -29.24
C TRP A 244 9.92 -16.64 -29.97
N PRO A 245 9.14 -17.31 -30.84
CA PRO A 245 7.97 -16.70 -31.48
C PRO A 245 6.96 -16.11 -30.49
N TRP A 246 6.68 -16.81 -29.40
CA TRP A 246 5.75 -16.36 -28.37
C TRP A 246 6.28 -15.14 -27.61
N LEU A 247 7.57 -15.17 -27.24
CA LEU A 247 8.25 -14.07 -26.54
C LEU A 247 8.26 -12.78 -27.38
N ILE A 248 8.59 -12.92 -28.67
CA ILE A 248 8.64 -11.80 -29.61
C ILE A 248 7.24 -11.19 -29.77
N ALA A 249 6.21 -12.02 -29.96
CA ALA A 249 4.85 -11.56 -30.22
C ALA A 249 4.20 -10.86 -29.00
N ARG A 250 4.40 -11.38 -27.78
CA ARG A 250 3.71 -10.86 -26.59
C ARG A 250 4.47 -9.80 -25.82
N ILE A 251 5.81 -9.76 -25.92
CA ILE A 251 6.63 -8.86 -25.10
C ILE A 251 7.36 -7.84 -25.97
N VAL A 252 8.08 -8.28 -27.01
CA VAL A 252 8.94 -7.39 -27.81
C VAL A 252 8.10 -6.49 -28.74
N LEU A 253 7.12 -7.05 -29.45
CA LEU A 253 6.34 -6.32 -30.44
C LEU A 253 5.51 -5.15 -29.84
N PRO A 254 4.75 -5.32 -28.73
CA PRO A 254 4.03 -4.21 -28.12
C PRO A 254 4.97 -3.12 -27.59
N SER A 255 6.12 -3.53 -27.05
CA SER A 255 7.14 -2.62 -26.52
C SER A 255 7.72 -1.71 -27.62
N VAL A 256 8.02 -2.28 -28.79
CA VAL A 256 8.47 -1.52 -29.95
C VAL A 256 7.38 -0.59 -30.47
N LEU A 257 6.13 -1.03 -30.51
CA LEU A 257 5.00 -0.20 -30.94
C LEU A 257 4.78 1.02 -30.04
N VAL A 258 4.92 0.87 -28.72
CA VAL A 258 4.81 1.99 -27.77
C VAL A 258 5.91 3.02 -28.03
N ILE A 259 7.15 2.58 -28.22
CA ILE A 259 8.27 3.49 -28.53
C ILE A 259 8.04 4.19 -29.88
N ALA A 260 7.60 3.45 -30.91
CA ALA A 260 7.31 4.02 -32.22
C ALA A 260 6.18 5.07 -32.14
N PHE A 261 5.12 4.81 -31.38
CA PHE A 261 4.03 5.76 -31.17
C PHE A 261 4.49 7.01 -30.41
N PHE A 262 5.31 6.85 -29.37
CA PHE A 262 5.90 7.97 -28.64
C PHE A 262 6.74 8.86 -29.57
N VAL A 263 7.62 8.27 -30.37
CA VAL A 263 8.42 9.02 -31.36
C VAL A 263 7.52 9.71 -32.38
N ALA A 264 6.50 9.02 -32.92
CA ALA A 264 5.56 9.61 -33.87
C ALA A 264 4.76 10.78 -33.26
N LEU A 265 4.37 10.71 -31.99
CA LEU A 265 3.66 11.79 -31.30
C LEU A 265 4.56 13.02 -31.11
N ILE A 266 5.82 12.82 -30.69
CA ILE A 266 6.75 13.93 -30.45
C ILE A 266 7.07 14.66 -31.77
N PHE A 267 7.51 13.92 -32.78
CA PHE A 267 7.97 14.51 -34.04
C PHE A 267 6.83 14.84 -35.02
N GLY A 268 5.74 14.08 -34.99
CA GLY A 268 4.60 14.26 -35.89
C GLY A 268 3.56 15.25 -35.38
N TYR A 269 3.48 15.50 -34.07
CA TYR A 269 2.43 16.35 -33.49
C TYR A 269 2.98 17.43 -32.55
N LEU A 270 3.76 17.07 -31.53
CA LEU A 270 4.15 18.00 -30.47
C LEU A 270 5.05 19.13 -30.99
N VAL A 271 6.16 18.78 -31.66
CA VAL A 271 7.12 19.76 -32.18
C VAL A 271 6.45 20.72 -33.19
N PRO A 272 5.73 20.24 -34.23
CA PRO A 272 5.04 21.12 -35.18
C PRO A 272 3.95 22.00 -34.55
N THR A 273 3.33 21.55 -33.46
CA THR A 273 2.30 22.33 -32.75
C THR A 273 2.93 23.45 -31.91
N MET A 274 4.04 23.15 -31.23
CA MET A 274 4.78 24.15 -30.47
C MET A 274 5.40 25.23 -31.35
N GLU A 275 6.00 24.84 -32.49
CA GLU A 275 6.57 25.78 -33.47
C GLU A 275 5.51 26.79 -33.95
N ARG A 276 4.34 26.30 -34.34
CA ARG A 276 3.20 27.14 -34.73
C ARG A 276 2.74 28.06 -33.59
N GLY A 277 2.59 27.51 -32.39
CA GLY A 277 2.16 28.29 -31.22
C GLY A 277 3.13 29.40 -30.82
N LEU A 278 4.44 29.19 -30.93
CA LEU A 278 5.46 30.21 -30.62
C LEU A 278 5.45 31.35 -31.66
N LEU A 279 5.34 31.01 -32.95
CA LEU A 279 5.23 31.99 -34.02
C LEU A 279 3.96 32.86 -33.88
N ASP A 280 2.81 32.22 -33.63
CA ASP A 280 1.54 32.92 -33.46
C ASP A 280 1.57 33.86 -32.24
N ARG A 281 2.18 33.43 -31.13
CA ARG A 281 2.36 34.29 -29.95
C ARG A 281 3.25 35.50 -30.21
N LYS A 282 4.34 35.34 -30.97
CA LYS A 282 5.23 36.46 -31.33
C LYS A 282 4.51 37.43 -32.28
N ARG A 283 3.69 36.92 -33.20
CA ARG A 283 2.81 37.73 -34.07
C ARG A 283 1.83 38.56 -33.24
N GLU A 284 1.07 37.93 -32.34
CA GLU A 284 0.15 38.63 -31.43
C GLU A 284 0.86 39.72 -30.62
N MET A 285 2.04 39.42 -30.07
CA MET A 285 2.85 40.41 -29.35
C MET A 285 3.21 41.62 -30.23
N THR A 286 3.67 41.41 -31.48
CA THR A 286 3.96 42.54 -32.38
C THR A 286 2.72 43.35 -32.73
N ALA A 287 1.55 42.70 -32.84
CA ALA A 287 0.30 43.39 -33.07
C ALA A 287 -0.09 44.28 -31.89
N GLU A 288 0.00 43.77 -30.66
CA GLU A 288 -0.30 44.54 -29.44
C GLU A 288 0.69 45.69 -29.20
N LEU A 289 1.97 45.48 -29.49
CA LEU A 289 2.99 46.53 -29.43
C LEU A 289 2.71 47.64 -30.44
N THR A 290 2.37 47.30 -31.68
CA THR A 290 1.96 48.28 -32.69
C THR A 290 0.66 48.97 -32.29
N ASN A 291 -0.30 48.29 -31.67
CA ASN A 291 -1.54 48.89 -31.15
C ASN A 291 -1.28 49.90 -30.02
N SER A 292 -0.27 49.62 -29.19
CA SER A 292 0.18 50.53 -28.13
C SER A 292 0.80 51.80 -28.73
N ALA A 293 1.68 51.64 -29.72
CA ALA A 293 2.27 52.79 -30.42
C ALA A 293 1.23 53.58 -31.24
N TRP A 294 0.26 52.89 -31.84
CA TRP A 294 -0.89 53.50 -32.52
C TRP A 294 -1.76 54.32 -31.54
N SER A 295 -1.94 53.84 -30.30
CA SER A 295 -2.68 54.59 -29.28
C SER A 295 -1.99 55.88 -28.88
N ILE A 296 -0.64 55.91 -28.89
CA ILE A 296 0.13 57.15 -28.69
C ILE A 296 -0.16 58.16 -29.81
N LEU A 297 -0.27 57.71 -31.07
CA LEU A 297 -0.66 58.59 -32.18
C LEU A 297 -2.07 59.16 -31.95
N ARG A 298 -3.01 58.32 -31.50
CA ARG A 298 -4.40 58.72 -31.20
C ARG A 298 -4.48 59.76 -30.09
N ASP A 299 -3.67 59.65 -29.04
CA ASP A 299 -3.68 60.62 -27.94
C ASP A 299 -3.23 62.01 -28.43
N TYR A 300 -2.15 62.09 -29.22
CA TYR A 300 -1.70 63.36 -29.79
C TYR A 300 -2.64 63.92 -30.87
N GLU A 301 -3.28 63.05 -31.66
CA GLU A 301 -4.31 63.48 -32.60
C GLU A 301 -5.52 64.07 -31.89
N ARG A 302 -5.93 63.50 -30.76
CA ARG A 302 -7.00 64.05 -29.93
C ARG A 302 -6.64 65.43 -29.37
N ASP A 303 -5.40 65.62 -28.91
CA ASP A 303 -4.93 66.93 -28.44
C ASP A 303 -4.91 67.96 -29.57
N ALA A 304 -4.58 67.54 -30.80
CA ALA A 304 -4.67 68.37 -31.99
C ALA A 304 -6.13 68.71 -32.37
N ALA A 305 -7.01 67.72 -32.36
CA ALA A 305 -8.43 67.86 -32.72
C ALA A 305 -9.21 68.73 -31.72
N THR A 306 -8.82 68.72 -30.44
CA THR A 306 -9.40 69.57 -29.38
C THR A 306 -8.80 70.97 -29.32
N GLY A 307 -7.76 71.25 -30.12
CA GLY A 307 -7.06 72.54 -30.14
C GLY A 307 -6.12 72.76 -28.96
N ALA A 308 -5.84 71.73 -28.15
CA ALA A 308 -4.87 71.79 -27.06
C ALA A 308 -3.42 71.92 -27.58
N LEU A 309 -3.15 71.40 -28.77
CA LEU A 309 -1.86 71.50 -29.48
C LEU A 309 -2.09 71.81 -30.97
N PRO A 310 -1.23 72.60 -31.63
CA PRO A 310 -1.22 72.69 -33.10
C PRO A 310 -0.92 71.31 -33.72
N GLU A 311 -1.62 70.95 -34.81
CA GLU A 311 -1.46 69.64 -35.46
C GLU A 311 -0.02 69.32 -35.86
N HIS A 312 0.73 70.34 -36.31
CA HIS A 312 2.16 70.20 -36.62
C HIS A 312 2.97 69.76 -35.39
N ASP A 313 2.74 70.41 -34.25
CA ASP A 313 3.49 70.15 -33.02
C ASP A 313 3.09 68.80 -32.41
N ALA A 314 1.81 68.43 -32.49
CA ALA A 314 1.31 67.12 -32.10
C ALA A 314 1.95 65.99 -32.92
N LYS A 315 2.08 66.16 -34.24
CA LYS A 315 2.77 65.21 -35.12
C LYS A 315 4.25 65.07 -34.77
N GLN A 316 4.96 66.17 -34.52
CA GLN A 316 6.39 66.13 -34.15
C GLN A 316 6.62 65.47 -32.78
N LEU A 317 5.79 65.78 -31.78
CA LEU A 317 5.87 65.16 -30.45
C LEU A 317 5.55 63.66 -30.49
N ALA A 318 4.59 63.26 -31.33
CA ALA A 318 4.27 61.85 -31.54
C ALA A 318 5.44 61.09 -32.19
N ILE A 319 6.06 61.68 -33.22
CA ILE A 319 7.27 61.16 -33.89
C ILE A 319 8.40 60.98 -32.88
N GLU A 320 8.72 62.00 -32.08
CA GLU A 320 9.80 61.93 -31.09
C GLU A 320 9.54 60.89 -30.02
N ARG A 321 8.29 60.78 -29.54
CA ARG A 321 7.93 59.80 -28.51
C ARG A 321 8.08 58.38 -29.04
N ILE A 322 7.55 58.11 -30.24
CA ILE A 322 7.63 56.78 -30.86
C ILE A 322 9.08 56.44 -31.23
N ARG A 323 9.87 57.41 -31.72
CA ARG A 323 11.30 57.22 -32.05
C ARG A 323 12.12 56.72 -30.87
N ARG A 324 11.75 57.07 -29.62
CA ARG A 324 12.46 56.63 -28.40
C ARG A 324 11.98 55.28 -27.86
N LEU A 325 10.87 54.75 -28.36
CA LEU A 325 10.38 53.45 -27.91
C LEU A 325 11.33 52.35 -28.36
N ARG A 326 11.77 51.54 -27.40
CA ARG A 326 12.55 50.34 -27.62
C ARG A 326 11.96 49.18 -26.85
N TYR A 327 12.09 47.97 -27.39
CA TYR A 327 11.66 46.74 -26.74
C TYR A 327 12.58 45.59 -27.16
N GLY A 328 12.23 44.37 -26.74
CA GLY A 328 13.02 43.17 -27.00
C GLY A 328 14.12 42.95 -25.96
N PRO A 329 14.76 41.77 -25.97
CA PRO A 329 15.72 41.36 -24.93
C PRO A 329 16.95 42.26 -24.86
N ASP A 330 17.42 42.79 -25.98
CA ASP A 330 18.57 43.69 -26.04
C ASP A 330 18.18 45.19 -25.96
N GLY A 331 16.87 45.50 -25.92
CA GLY A 331 16.37 46.88 -25.94
C GLY A 331 16.67 47.61 -27.25
N LEU A 332 16.82 46.87 -28.36
CA LEU A 332 17.19 47.41 -29.67
C LEU A 332 16.05 47.38 -30.69
N ASP A 333 14.97 46.62 -30.45
CA ASP A 333 13.82 46.57 -31.36
C ASP A 333 13.05 47.89 -31.34
N TYR A 334 12.40 48.22 -32.45
CA TYR A 334 12.00 49.59 -32.72
C TYR A 334 10.76 49.69 -33.61
N PHE A 335 10.10 50.85 -33.52
CA PHE A 335 8.98 51.24 -34.37
C PHE A 335 9.43 52.20 -35.48
N TRP A 336 8.75 52.16 -36.63
CA TRP A 336 8.92 53.12 -37.72
C TRP A 336 7.57 53.62 -38.21
N ILE A 337 7.57 54.76 -38.88
CA ILE A 337 6.37 55.38 -39.46
C ILE A 337 6.64 55.72 -40.92
N THR A 338 5.74 55.28 -41.80
CA THR A 338 5.66 55.73 -43.20
C THR A 338 4.30 56.36 -43.47
N ASP A 339 4.09 56.95 -44.64
CA ASP A 339 2.77 57.35 -45.09
C ASP A 339 2.19 56.40 -46.16
N THR A 340 1.01 56.72 -46.68
CA THR A 340 0.34 55.95 -47.74
C THR A 340 0.95 56.12 -49.14
N GLN A 341 1.93 57.02 -49.32
CA GLN A 341 2.67 57.27 -50.56
C GLN A 341 4.15 56.88 -50.35
N PRO A 342 4.35 55.61 -50.00
CA PRO A 342 5.37 55.06 -49.09
C PRO A 342 6.58 55.97 -48.82
N ARG A 343 6.36 57.14 -48.20
CA ARG A 343 7.42 58.06 -47.78
C ARG A 343 7.77 57.77 -46.33
N MET A 344 9.06 57.74 -46.02
CA MET A 344 9.49 57.57 -44.63
C MET A 344 9.20 58.82 -43.81
N ILE A 345 8.43 58.68 -42.73
CA ILE A 345 8.15 59.77 -41.79
C ILE A 345 9.15 59.72 -40.62
N MET A 346 9.44 58.52 -40.11
CA MET A 346 10.38 58.33 -39.00
C MET A 346 10.99 56.92 -39.03
N HIS A 347 12.31 56.84 -38.96
CA HIS A 347 13.03 55.60 -38.68
C HIS A 347 14.17 55.83 -37.67
N PRO A 348 14.24 55.07 -36.57
CA PRO A 348 15.17 55.34 -35.49
C PRO A 348 16.65 55.10 -35.85
N TYR A 349 16.93 54.10 -36.71
CA TYR A 349 18.30 53.75 -37.13
C TYR A 349 18.65 54.17 -38.57
N ARG A 350 17.69 54.74 -39.30
CA ARG A 350 17.86 55.12 -40.71
C ARG A 350 17.31 56.53 -40.96
N PRO A 351 17.87 57.54 -40.28
CA PRO A 351 17.45 58.93 -40.47
C PRO A 351 17.73 59.41 -41.90
N ASP A 352 18.65 58.76 -42.64
CA ASP A 352 18.93 59.00 -44.05
C ASP A 352 17.72 58.75 -44.97
N LEU A 353 16.78 57.89 -44.55
CA LEU A 353 15.58 57.60 -45.32
C LEU A 353 14.44 58.60 -45.09
N GLU A 354 14.47 59.38 -44.00
CA GLU A 354 13.38 60.27 -43.60
C GLU A 354 13.10 61.35 -44.65
N GLY A 355 11.83 61.48 -45.05
CA GLY A 355 11.39 62.39 -46.12
C GLY A 355 11.55 61.84 -47.55
N SER A 356 12.21 60.70 -47.74
CA SER A 356 12.43 60.08 -49.06
C SER A 356 11.24 59.21 -49.50
N ASP A 357 10.96 59.20 -50.81
CA ASP A 357 9.99 58.28 -51.44
C ASP A 357 10.61 56.88 -51.59
N LEU A 358 9.98 55.86 -51.01
CA LEU A 358 10.47 54.49 -50.98
C LEU A 358 9.68 53.54 -51.89
N SER A 359 8.93 54.06 -52.86
CA SER A 359 8.14 53.27 -53.82
C SER A 359 8.99 52.28 -54.65
N ASP A 360 10.24 52.66 -54.96
CA ASP A 360 11.19 51.85 -55.72
C ASP A 360 12.20 51.09 -54.83
N PHE A 361 12.10 51.26 -53.51
CA PHE A 361 13.00 50.57 -52.58
C PHE A 361 12.72 49.06 -52.59
N THR A 362 13.76 48.28 -52.88
CA THR A 362 13.68 46.82 -53.02
C THR A 362 14.70 46.17 -52.09
N ASP A 363 14.28 45.11 -51.39
CA ASP A 363 15.15 44.29 -50.55
C ASP A 363 15.98 43.30 -51.40
N PRO A 364 16.95 42.57 -50.82
CA PRO A 364 17.76 41.58 -51.55
C PRO A 364 16.97 40.47 -52.24
N ASP A 365 15.77 40.15 -51.75
CA ASP A 365 14.89 39.10 -52.30
C ASP A 365 13.95 39.63 -53.40
N GLY A 366 14.09 40.91 -53.78
CA GLY A 366 13.27 41.53 -54.82
C GLY A 366 11.90 42.02 -54.33
N ILE A 367 11.65 41.98 -53.02
CA ILE A 367 10.41 42.47 -52.40
C ILE A 367 10.52 43.98 -52.20
N ARG A 368 9.42 44.70 -52.48
CA ARG A 368 9.29 46.14 -52.20
C ARG A 368 8.53 46.34 -50.89
N PRO A 369 9.20 46.34 -49.72
CA PRO A 369 8.53 46.25 -48.41
C PRO A 369 7.58 47.40 -48.15
N PHE A 370 7.95 48.63 -48.49
CA PHE A 370 7.12 49.81 -48.23
C PHE A 370 5.85 49.85 -49.09
N VAL A 371 5.92 49.38 -50.33
CA VAL A 371 4.72 49.18 -51.17
C VAL A 371 3.84 48.08 -50.58
N ARG A 372 4.44 46.98 -50.12
CA ARG A 372 3.72 45.88 -49.46
C ARG A 372 3.04 46.32 -48.16
N PHE A 373 3.63 47.23 -47.37
CA PHE A 373 2.98 47.78 -46.19
C PHE A 373 1.72 48.56 -46.55
N VAL A 374 1.80 49.40 -47.60
CA VAL A 374 0.64 50.16 -48.10
C VAL A 374 -0.44 49.21 -48.61
N ASP A 375 -0.06 48.19 -49.39
CA ASP A 375 -1.00 47.18 -49.89
C ASP A 375 -1.66 46.39 -48.76
N ALA A 376 -0.90 45.99 -47.74
CA ALA A 376 -1.39 45.25 -46.58
C ALA A 376 -2.45 46.04 -45.81
N VAL A 377 -2.27 47.36 -45.66
CA VAL A 377 -3.22 48.22 -44.93
C VAL A 377 -4.31 48.85 -45.81
N ARG A 378 -4.35 48.52 -47.11
CA ARG A 378 -5.29 49.11 -48.08
C ARG A 378 -6.67 48.47 -48.00
N VAL A 379 -6.72 47.17 -47.70
CA VAL A 379 -7.96 46.39 -47.63
C VAL A 379 -8.35 46.14 -46.18
N GLU A 380 -7.40 45.70 -45.36
CA GLU A 380 -7.56 45.51 -43.92
C GLU A 380 -6.84 46.67 -43.20
N GLN A 381 -7.33 47.18 -42.07
CA GLN A 381 -6.71 48.33 -41.37
C GLN A 381 -5.30 48.03 -40.80
N SER A 382 -4.85 46.79 -40.95
CA SER A 382 -3.56 46.27 -40.50
C SER A 382 -3.19 45.00 -41.26
N GLY A 383 -1.91 44.60 -41.26
CA GLY A 383 -1.50 43.31 -41.81
C GLY A 383 -0.05 42.94 -41.47
N TYR A 384 0.31 41.68 -41.73
CA TYR A 384 1.68 41.17 -41.60
C TYR A 384 2.39 41.17 -42.95
N VAL A 385 3.65 41.61 -42.97
CA VAL A 385 4.49 41.65 -44.15
C VAL A 385 5.88 41.12 -43.83
N THR A 386 6.33 40.14 -44.60
CA THR A 386 7.66 39.52 -44.50
C THR A 386 8.58 40.08 -45.58
N TYR A 387 9.80 40.46 -45.20
CA TYR A 387 10.81 41.06 -46.07
C TYR A 387 12.19 40.94 -45.41
N VAL A 388 13.27 41.16 -46.16
CA VAL A 388 14.62 41.18 -45.60
C VAL A 388 14.98 42.61 -45.18
N TRP A 389 15.49 42.76 -43.96
CA TRP A 389 15.86 44.06 -43.41
C TRP A 389 17.13 43.99 -42.58
N GLN A 390 17.76 45.15 -42.37
CA GLN A 390 18.89 45.27 -41.47
C GLN A 390 18.53 44.81 -40.06
N TRP A 391 19.48 44.14 -39.41
CA TRP A 391 19.38 43.67 -38.04
C TRP A 391 19.56 44.86 -37.10
N GLN A 392 18.46 45.30 -36.48
CA GLN A 392 18.45 46.35 -35.47
C GLN A 392 19.23 47.60 -35.91
N ASP A 393 20.31 47.92 -35.22
CA ASP A 393 21.20 49.07 -35.44
C ASP A 393 22.41 48.75 -36.36
N ASP A 394 22.57 47.50 -36.81
CA ASP A 394 23.61 47.04 -37.72
C ASP A 394 23.10 47.03 -39.18
N PRO A 395 23.51 47.99 -40.03
CA PRO A 395 23.08 48.08 -41.42
C PRO A 395 23.73 47.04 -42.35
N GLU A 396 24.82 46.38 -41.95
CA GLU A 396 25.53 45.40 -42.79
C GLU A 396 24.94 43.98 -42.66
N ARG A 397 24.28 43.68 -41.54
CA ARG A 397 23.64 42.39 -41.28
C ARG A 397 22.18 42.42 -41.74
N LEU A 398 21.87 41.69 -42.81
CA LEU A 398 20.53 41.59 -43.38
C LEU A 398 19.87 40.26 -42.97
N GLU A 399 18.68 40.31 -42.39
CA GLU A 399 17.94 39.13 -41.95
C GLU A 399 16.45 39.19 -42.32
N PRO A 400 15.80 38.03 -42.52
CA PRO A 400 14.36 37.97 -42.74
C PRO A 400 13.61 38.52 -41.51
N LYS A 401 12.72 39.47 -41.76
CA LYS A 401 11.91 40.16 -40.77
C LYS A 401 10.44 40.07 -41.15
N GLU A 402 9.60 39.72 -40.19
CA GLU A 402 8.15 39.81 -40.33
C GLU A 402 7.64 40.96 -39.48
N SER A 403 6.91 41.88 -40.09
CA SER A 403 6.40 43.08 -39.42
C SER A 403 4.90 43.17 -39.48
N TYR A 404 4.31 43.57 -38.37
CA TYR A 404 2.91 43.96 -38.31
C TYR A 404 2.79 45.46 -38.50
N VAL A 405 2.04 45.87 -39.52
CA VAL A 405 1.78 47.26 -39.87
C VAL A 405 0.32 47.59 -39.63
N ARG A 406 0.06 48.82 -39.17
CA ARG A 406 -1.29 49.32 -38.92
C ARG A 406 -1.43 50.76 -39.42
N ARG A 407 -2.56 51.05 -40.05
CA ARG A 407 -2.88 52.38 -40.57
C ARG A 407 -3.43 53.30 -39.48
N PHE A 408 -3.01 54.56 -39.52
CA PHE A 408 -3.54 55.66 -38.73
C PHE A 408 -4.15 56.69 -39.68
N ASP A 409 -5.46 56.56 -39.91
CA ASP A 409 -6.22 57.32 -40.90
C ASP A 409 -6.11 58.86 -40.78
N PRO A 410 -6.19 59.48 -39.56
CA PRO A 410 -6.23 60.95 -39.44
C PRO A 410 -5.03 61.66 -40.07
N TRP A 411 -3.85 61.03 -40.04
CA TRP A 411 -2.62 61.59 -40.59
C TRP A 411 -2.12 60.88 -41.85
N GLY A 412 -2.84 59.85 -42.31
CA GLY A 412 -2.41 59.02 -43.44
C GLY A 412 -1.10 58.28 -43.17
N TRP A 413 -0.82 57.96 -41.90
CA TRP A 413 0.41 57.28 -41.47
C TRP A 413 0.20 55.79 -41.36
N ILE A 414 1.28 55.04 -41.51
CA ILE A 414 1.36 53.60 -41.30
C ILE A 414 2.48 53.41 -40.28
N ILE A 415 2.13 52.81 -39.14
CA ILE A 415 3.09 52.47 -38.10
C ILE A 415 3.35 50.97 -38.14
N GLY A 416 4.62 50.59 -38.00
CA GLY A 416 5.04 49.20 -38.05
C GLY A 416 6.04 48.86 -36.96
N THR A 417 5.97 47.60 -36.53
CA THR A 417 7.02 46.95 -35.76
C THR A 417 7.14 45.49 -36.19
N GLY A 418 8.25 44.81 -35.90
CA GLY A 418 8.43 43.43 -36.36
C GLY A 418 9.41 42.61 -35.53
N ILE A 419 9.47 41.33 -35.89
CA ILE A 419 10.34 40.30 -35.32
C ILE A 419 11.23 39.72 -36.41
N TYR A 420 12.45 39.33 -36.06
CA TYR A 420 13.35 38.65 -36.97
C TYR A 420 13.04 37.15 -36.97
N VAL A 421 12.79 36.58 -38.14
CA VAL A 421 12.33 35.19 -38.30
C VAL A 421 13.42 34.22 -37.83
N ASP A 422 14.68 34.53 -38.09
CA ASP A 422 15.80 33.67 -37.69
C ASP A 422 16.05 33.65 -36.18
N ASP A 423 15.72 34.73 -35.46
CA ASP A 423 15.75 34.76 -34.00
C ASP A 423 14.70 33.82 -33.40
N VAL A 424 13.48 33.89 -33.95
CA VAL A 424 12.37 33.01 -33.55
C VAL A 424 12.69 31.55 -33.89
N ASN A 425 13.28 31.28 -35.06
CA ASN A 425 13.73 29.95 -35.44
C ASN A 425 14.83 29.40 -34.52
N ARG A 426 15.75 30.26 -34.07
CA ARG A 426 16.81 29.88 -33.13
C ARG A 426 16.25 29.56 -31.74
N GLU A 427 15.26 30.32 -31.28
CA GLU A 427 14.53 30.05 -30.05
C GLU A 427 13.76 28.72 -30.15
N ILE A 428 13.07 28.48 -31.27
CA ILE A 428 12.40 27.21 -31.57
C ILE A 428 13.41 26.06 -31.58
N GLN A 429 14.57 26.21 -32.23
CA GLN A 429 15.60 25.18 -32.27
C GLN A 429 16.16 24.88 -30.88
N ALA A 430 16.45 25.90 -30.06
CA ALA A 430 16.95 25.70 -28.70
C ALA A 430 15.95 24.92 -27.82
N VAL A 431 14.66 25.22 -27.95
CA VAL A 431 13.59 24.49 -27.25
C VAL A 431 13.43 23.08 -27.81
N THR A 432 13.44 22.94 -29.14
CA THR A 432 13.28 21.66 -29.84
C THR A 432 14.43 20.71 -29.53
N SER A 433 15.68 21.18 -29.51
CA SER A 433 16.85 20.37 -29.13
C SER A 433 16.74 19.86 -27.70
N ARG A 434 16.31 20.68 -26.74
CA ARG A 434 16.07 20.20 -25.36
C ARG A 434 14.97 19.14 -25.30
N ILE A 435 13.89 19.32 -26.06
CA ILE A 435 12.81 18.32 -26.14
C ILE A 435 13.33 17.02 -26.74
N ILE A 436 14.17 17.09 -27.78
CA ILE A 436 14.81 15.93 -28.40
C ILE A 436 15.72 15.22 -27.38
N ASP A 437 16.57 15.96 -26.66
CA ASP A 437 17.49 15.40 -25.66
C ASP A 437 16.74 14.70 -24.52
N VAL A 438 15.69 15.33 -24.00
CA VAL A 438 14.82 14.76 -22.97
C VAL A 438 14.08 13.54 -23.51
N SER A 439 13.52 13.62 -24.72
CA SER A 439 12.80 12.51 -25.36
C SER A 439 13.73 11.32 -25.62
N PHE A 440 14.99 11.59 -25.97
CA PHE A 440 16.03 10.57 -26.15
C PHE A 440 16.38 9.90 -24.82
N LEU A 441 16.54 10.67 -23.75
CA LEU A 441 16.77 10.14 -22.40
C LEU A 441 15.58 9.28 -21.93
N VAL A 442 14.34 9.77 -22.10
CA VAL A 442 13.12 9.02 -21.78
C VAL A 442 13.04 7.73 -22.58
N THR A 443 13.38 7.76 -23.87
CA THR A 443 13.43 6.56 -24.71
C THR A 443 14.48 5.56 -24.21
N ILE A 444 15.68 6.01 -23.80
CA ILE A 444 16.70 5.14 -23.21
C ILE A 444 16.17 4.49 -21.92
N VAL A 445 15.58 5.28 -21.03
CA VAL A 445 15.02 4.78 -19.77
C VAL A 445 13.89 3.78 -20.04
N ALA A 446 13.01 4.07 -21.00
CA ALA A 446 11.95 3.15 -21.42
C ALA A 446 12.53 1.83 -21.95
N VAL A 447 13.55 1.88 -22.81
CA VAL A 447 14.24 0.68 -23.31
C VAL A 447 14.87 -0.12 -22.18
N VAL A 448 15.52 0.53 -21.20
CA VAL A 448 16.12 -0.14 -20.03
C VAL A 448 15.04 -0.81 -19.18
N LEU A 449 13.93 -0.12 -18.91
CA LEU A 449 12.80 -0.67 -18.15
C LEU A 449 12.14 -1.84 -18.88
N LEU A 450 11.90 -1.71 -20.18
CA LEU A 450 11.32 -2.78 -20.99
C LEU A 450 12.25 -3.99 -21.07
N THR A 451 13.56 -3.76 -21.17
CA THR A 451 14.57 -4.82 -21.08
C THR A 451 14.55 -5.50 -19.71
N ALA A 452 14.43 -4.72 -18.63
CA ALA A 452 14.34 -5.26 -17.28
C ALA A 452 13.05 -6.07 -17.06
N VAL A 453 11.92 -5.63 -17.61
CA VAL A 453 10.63 -6.35 -17.59
C VAL A 453 10.73 -7.63 -18.40
N ALA A 454 11.30 -7.60 -19.61
CA ALA A 454 11.53 -8.78 -20.42
C ALA A 454 12.47 -9.77 -19.70
N TYR A 455 13.52 -9.28 -19.05
CA TYR A 455 14.41 -10.10 -18.23
C TYR A 455 13.71 -10.72 -17.02
N GLN A 456 12.84 -9.96 -16.33
CA GLN A 456 12.04 -10.49 -15.23
C GLN A 456 11.02 -11.52 -15.71
N ALA A 457 10.36 -11.30 -16.85
CA ALA A 457 9.44 -12.27 -17.44
C ALA A 457 10.17 -13.58 -17.80
N LEU A 458 11.36 -13.49 -18.40
CA LEU A 458 12.22 -14.64 -18.68
C LEU A 458 12.66 -15.38 -17.41
N ARG A 459 12.97 -14.64 -16.33
CA ARG A 459 13.34 -15.22 -15.04
C ARG A 459 12.15 -15.89 -14.36
N ALA A 460 10.97 -15.29 -14.42
CA ALA A 460 9.74 -15.83 -13.87
C ALA A 460 9.33 -17.12 -14.59
N GLU A 461 9.48 -17.17 -15.92
CA GLU A 461 9.19 -18.37 -16.70
C GLU A 461 10.15 -19.53 -16.34
N ARG A 462 11.43 -19.22 -16.11
CA ARG A 462 12.39 -20.22 -15.60
C ARG A 462 12.02 -20.72 -14.20
N GLN A 463 11.65 -19.81 -13.29
CA GLN A 463 11.22 -20.19 -11.94
C GLN A 463 9.94 -21.04 -11.93
N ARG A 464 9.01 -20.79 -12.86
CA ARG A 464 7.83 -21.64 -13.06
C ARG A 464 8.23 -23.05 -13.50
N GLY A 465 9.13 -23.17 -14.48
CA GLY A 465 9.66 -24.45 -14.92
C GLY A 465 10.31 -25.23 -13.76
N ASP A 466 11.11 -24.54 -12.93
CA ASP A 466 11.77 -25.17 -11.77
C ASP A 466 10.75 -25.64 -10.72
N ALA A 467 9.71 -24.84 -10.44
CA ALA A 467 8.65 -25.20 -9.49
C ALA A 467 7.78 -26.36 -9.98
N GLU A 468 7.51 -26.44 -11.29
CA GLU A 468 6.78 -27.54 -11.91
C GLU A 468 7.59 -28.84 -11.85
N ILE A 469 8.90 -28.76 -12.10
CA ILE A 469 9.82 -29.90 -11.96
C ILE A 469 9.90 -30.34 -10.49
N GLU A 470 10.00 -29.42 -9.53
CA GLU A 470 10.04 -29.73 -8.10
C GLU A 470 8.72 -30.35 -7.61
N LEU A 471 7.58 -29.85 -8.08
CA LEU A 471 6.26 -30.43 -7.80
C LEU A 471 6.13 -31.83 -8.37
N ARG A 472 6.64 -32.07 -9.58
CA ARG A 472 6.66 -33.40 -10.22
C ARG A 472 7.58 -34.35 -9.47
N LEU A 473 8.76 -33.90 -9.04
CA LEU A 473 9.68 -34.67 -8.20
C LEU A 473 9.10 -34.99 -6.83
N SER A 474 8.33 -34.07 -6.24
CA SER A 474 7.62 -34.28 -4.98
C SER A 474 6.52 -35.34 -5.14
N HIS A 475 5.69 -35.25 -6.18
CA HIS A 475 4.67 -36.28 -6.49
C HIS A 475 5.28 -37.66 -6.76
N GLU A 476 6.38 -37.72 -7.51
CA GLU A 476 7.14 -38.96 -7.75
C GLU A 476 7.71 -39.54 -6.45
N ARG A 477 8.24 -38.70 -5.53
CA ARG A 477 8.72 -39.13 -4.21
C ARG A 477 7.59 -39.68 -3.33
N TYR A 478 6.43 -39.02 -3.30
CA TYR A 478 5.26 -39.51 -2.56
C TYR A 478 4.72 -40.82 -3.14
N ARG A 479 4.63 -40.93 -4.47
CA ARG A 479 4.24 -42.19 -5.15
C ARG A 479 5.25 -43.31 -4.84
N ALA A 480 6.55 -43.04 -4.91
CA ALA A 480 7.58 -44.01 -4.57
C ALA A 480 7.50 -44.47 -3.10
N LEU A 481 7.17 -43.58 -2.15
CA LEU A 481 6.96 -43.93 -0.74
C LEU A 481 5.78 -44.89 -0.57
N VAL A 482 4.63 -44.62 -1.21
CA VAL A 482 3.44 -45.48 -1.14
C VAL A 482 3.66 -46.83 -1.84
N GLU A 483 4.32 -46.84 -3.00
CA GLU A 483 4.69 -48.06 -3.72
C GLU A 483 5.75 -48.90 -2.99
N SER A 484 6.61 -48.27 -2.16
CA SER A 484 7.61 -48.97 -1.35
C SER A 484 7.05 -49.57 -0.05
N SER A 485 5.79 -49.26 0.30
CA SER A 485 5.18 -49.77 1.53
C SER A 485 4.92 -51.27 1.45
N THR A 486 5.35 -52.00 2.48
CA THR A 486 5.21 -53.46 2.57
C THR A 486 3.76 -53.92 2.83
N GLY A 487 2.88 -53.00 3.23
CA GLY A 487 1.44 -53.23 3.36
C GLY A 487 0.71 -52.87 2.07
N GLY A 488 -0.36 -53.59 1.77
CA GLY A 488 -1.24 -53.23 0.68
C GLY A 488 -2.03 -51.96 1.00
N THR A 489 -2.16 -51.02 0.06
CA THR A 489 -3.00 -49.82 0.19
C THR A 489 -3.96 -49.71 -0.99
N LEU A 490 -5.23 -49.48 -0.68
CA LEU A 490 -6.33 -49.20 -1.61
C LEU A 490 -6.92 -47.82 -1.27
N LEU A 491 -7.29 -47.04 -2.29
CA LEU A 491 -8.15 -45.87 -2.13
C LEU A 491 -9.54 -46.23 -2.65
N LEU A 492 -10.54 -46.05 -1.80
CA LEU A 492 -11.96 -46.17 -2.14
C LEU A 492 -12.59 -44.78 -2.24
N VAL A 493 -13.40 -44.55 -3.27
CA VAL A 493 -14.30 -43.40 -3.35
C VAL A 493 -15.68 -43.96 -3.70
N ASP A 494 -16.67 -43.67 -2.88
CA ASP A 494 -18.07 -44.11 -3.07
C ASP A 494 -18.21 -45.65 -3.24
N GLY A 495 -17.46 -46.41 -2.43
CA GLY A 495 -17.44 -47.89 -2.45
C GLY A 495 -16.56 -48.53 -3.53
N ARG A 496 -15.99 -47.74 -4.45
CA ARG A 496 -15.21 -48.21 -5.59
C ARG A 496 -13.72 -47.98 -5.43
N CYS A 497 -12.92 -48.92 -5.92
CA CYS A 497 -11.47 -48.83 -5.84
C CYS A 497 -10.89 -47.91 -6.92
N THR A 498 -10.41 -46.73 -6.54
CA THR A 498 -9.83 -45.73 -7.46
C THR A 498 -8.31 -45.80 -7.56
N TYR A 499 -7.63 -46.34 -6.54
CA TYR A 499 -6.19 -46.55 -6.56
C TYR A 499 -5.78 -47.78 -5.75
N ALA A 500 -4.72 -48.47 -6.19
CA ALA A 500 -4.10 -49.57 -5.47
C ALA A 500 -2.59 -49.56 -5.67
N ASN A 501 -1.83 -49.73 -4.58
CA ASN A 501 -0.38 -49.90 -4.68
C ASN A 501 -0.02 -51.32 -5.13
N ARG A 502 1.21 -51.51 -5.62
CA ARG A 502 1.70 -52.79 -6.13
C ARG A 502 1.52 -53.95 -5.14
N SER A 503 1.71 -53.70 -3.85
CA SER A 503 1.56 -54.72 -2.79
C SER A 503 0.15 -55.33 -2.73
N VAL A 504 -0.94 -54.57 -2.97
CA VAL A 504 -2.31 -55.13 -3.02
C VAL A 504 -2.54 -55.89 -4.32
N LEU A 505 -2.07 -55.36 -5.45
CA LEU A 505 -2.23 -55.99 -6.75
C LEU A 505 -1.56 -57.38 -6.77
N GLU A 506 -0.36 -57.49 -6.19
CA GLU A 506 0.34 -58.77 -6.00
C GLU A 506 -0.37 -59.68 -4.99
N MET A 507 -0.93 -59.12 -3.90
CA MET A 507 -1.64 -59.89 -2.87
C MET A 507 -2.96 -60.51 -3.36
N LEU A 508 -3.72 -59.76 -4.18
CA LEU A 508 -5.04 -60.16 -4.69
C LEU A 508 -5.00 -60.78 -6.09
N GLY A 509 -3.94 -60.52 -6.86
CA GLY A 509 -3.72 -61.07 -8.21
C GLY A 509 -4.49 -60.36 -9.33
N TYR A 510 -5.06 -59.17 -9.09
CA TYR A 510 -5.74 -58.34 -10.08
C TYR A 510 -4.77 -57.35 -10.74
N SER A 511 -5.04 -56.98 -12.00
CA SER A 511 -4.36 -55.85 -12.64
C SER A 511 -4.98 -54.51 -12.24
N ALA A 512 -4.22 -53.41 -12.37
CA ALA A 512 -4.69 -52.08 -11.99
C ALA A 512 -5.95 -51.64 -12.76
N THR A 513 -6.07 -52.04 -14.03
CA THR A 513 -7.26 -51.76 -14.86
C THR A 513 -8.46 -52.59 -14.47
N GLU A 514 -8.28 -53.88 -14.11
CA GLU A 514 -9.38 -54.73 -13.63
C GLU A 514 -9.95 -54.24 -12.29
N LEU A 515 -9.08 -53.72 -11.41
CA LEU A 515 -9.46 -53.31 -10.06
C LEU A 515 -10.36 -52.06 -10.02
N ALA A 516 -10.23 -51.16 -11.01
CA ALA A 516 -11.05 -49.95 -11.15
C ALA A 516 -12.54 -50.23 -11.42
N PHE A 517 -12.87 -51.45 -11.83
CA PHE A 517 -14.23 -51.89 -12.13
C PHE A 517 -14.85 -52.78 -11.05
N LEU A 518 -14.11 -53.08 -9.98
CA LEU A 518 -14.58 -53.92 -8.86
C LEU A 518 -15.11 -53.08 -7.72
N ASP A 519 -16.17 -53.56 -7.09
CA ASP A 519 -16.66 -53.04 -5.82
C ASP A 519 -15.90 -53.71 -4.66
N ILE A 520 -15.75 -53.01 -3.54
CA ILE A 520 -15.12 -53.57 -2.34
C ILE A 520 -15.80 -54.87 -1.86
N HIS A 521 -17.11 -55.05 -2.12
CA HIS A 521 -17.84 -56.28 -1.83
C HIS A 521 -17.43 -57.48 -2.71
N ASP A 522 -16.78 -57.24 -3.84
CA ASP A 522 -16.24 -58.30 -4.71
C ASP A 522 -14.90 -58.84 -4.18
N ILE A 523 -14.18 -58.02 -3.41
CA ILE A 523 -12.84 -58.28 -2.89
C ILE A 523 -12.88 -58.83 -1.46
N VAL A 524 -13.76 -58.32 -0.59
CA VAL A 524 -13.84 -58.74 0.81
C VAL A 524 -14.96 -59.76 1.01
N ILE A 525 -14.63 -60.89 1.64
CA ILE A 525 -15.59 -61.93 2.03
C ILE A 525 -16.02 -61.65 3.47
N ALA A 526 -17.27 -61.23 3.64
CA ALA A 526 -17.92 -61.09 4.94
C ALA A 526 -18.81 -62.32 5.19
N ASP A 527 -18.37 -63.19 6.11
CA ASP A 527 -18.98 -64.51 6.36
C ASP A 527 -20.24 -64.41 7.25
N ASP A 528 -20.34 -63.39 8.10
CA ASP A 528 -21.50 -63.11 8.95
C ASP A 528 -22.03 -61.65 8.85
N ASP A 529 -23.17 -61.38 9.50
CA ASP A 529 -23.79 -60.05 9.47
C ASP A 529 -23.01 -58.99 10.29
N ALA A 530 -22.13 -59.42 11.20
CA ALA A 530 -21.27 -58.52 11.97
C ALA A 530 -20.12 -58.00 11.09
N ASP A 531 -19.47 -58.89 10.32
CA ASP A 531 -18.43 -58.56 9.35
C ASP A 531 -18.97 -57.62 8.26
N ARG A 532 -20.19 -57.86 7.76
CA ARG A 532 -20.84 -56.98 6.77
C ARG A 532 -21.08 -55.58 7.32
N GLN A 533 -21.56 -55.50 8.56
CA GLN A 533 -21.83 -54.22 9.22
C GLN A 533 -20.54 -53.46 9.52
N GLN A 534 -19.46 -54.17 9.85
CA GLN A 534 -18.15 -53.57 10.05
C GLN A 534 -17.51 -53.10 8.75
N LEU A 535 -17.59 -53.89 7.68
CA LEU A 535 -17.12 -53.51 6.35
C LEU A 535 -17.87 -52.27 5.81
N SER A 536 -19.20 -52.22 5.94
CA SER A 536 -20.00 -51.04 5.56
C SER A 536 -19.53 -49.78 6.29
N ARG A 537 -19.29 -49.86 7.61
CA ARG A 537 -18.77 -48.70 8.39
C ARG A 537 -17.39 -48.24 7.93
N MET A 538 -16.52 -49.16 7.51
CA MET A 538 -15.22 -48.81 6.94
C MET A 538 -15.37 -48.03 5.62
N ILE A 539 -16.31 -48.44 4.76
CA ILE A 539 -16.55 -47.85 3.44
C ILE A 539 -17.21 -46.47 3.55
N ASP A 540 -18.16 -46.30 4.48
CA ASP A 540 -18.87 -45.03 4.71
C ASP A 540 -17.97 -43.94 5.35
N GLY A 541 -16.70 -44.27 5.60
CA GLY A 541 -15.72 -43.38 6.21
C GLY A 541 -16.06 -43.04 7.66
N ALA A 542 -16.69 -43.96 8.39
CA ALA A 542 -16.74 -43.90 9.85
C ALA A 542 -15.40 -44.41 10.38
N GLU A 543 -14.80 -43.73 11.37
CA GLU A 543 -13.54 -44.17 11.96
C GLU A 543 -13.72 -45.54 12.64
N VAL A 544 -13.27 -46.60 11.97
CA VAL A 544 -13.25 -47.93 12.58
C VAL A 544 -11.99 -48.05 13.41
N ARG A 545 -12.20 -48.17 14.73
CA ARG A 545 -11.20 -47.93 15.77
C ARG A 545 -10.06 -48.95 15.85
N ASP A 546 -10.33 -50.16 15.38
CA ASP A 546 -9.38 -51.25 15.39
C ASP A 546 -9.28 -51.88 14.00
N ALA A 547 -8.11 -52.41 13.66
CA ALA A 547 -7.93 -53.13 12.42
C ALA A 547 -8.67 -54.47 12.51
N ILE A 548 -9.42 -54.83 11.47
CA ILE A 548 -10.33 -55.97 11.46
C ILE A 548 -9.73 -57.09 10.63
N GLU A 549 -9.73 -58.31 11.15
CA GLU A 549 -9.30 -59.50 10.41
C GLU A 549 -10.46 -60.01 9.55
N LEU A 550 -10.36 -59.83 8.23
CA LEU A 550 -11.33 -60.34 7.27
C LEU A 550 -10.65 -61.20 6.20
N ARG A 551 -11.44 -62.04 5.54
CA ARG A 551 -10.96 -62.83 4.40
C ARG A 551 -11.10 -62.01 3.13
N VAL A 552 -10.03 -61.89 2.37
CA VAL A 552 -10.04 -61.24 1.05
C VAL A 552 -9.92 -62.29 -0.05
N ARG A 553 -10.73 -62.13 -1.10
CA ARG A 553 -10.79 -63.01 -2.26
C ARG A 553 -9.75 -62.58 -3.30
N ARG A 554 -9.01 -63.56 -3.80
CA ARG A 554 -8.07 -63.40 -4.91
C ARG A 554 -8.76 -63.64 -6.25
N ARG A 555 -8.14 -63.15 -7.33
CA ARG A 555 -8.60 -63.32 -8.71
C ARG A 555 -8.79 -64.79 -9.12
N ASP A 556 -8.01 -65.71 -8.56
CA ASP A 556 -8.10 -67.15 -8.82
C ASP A 556 -9.22 -67.86 -8.03
N GLY A 557 -9.98 -67.11 -7.21
CA GLY A 557 -11.06 -67.61 -6.36
C GLY A 557 -10.62 -68.09 -4.97
N SER A 558 -9.32 -68.10 -4.66
CA SER A 558 -8.81 -68.43 -3.32
C SER A 558 -8.98 -67.26 -2.33
N ALA A 559 -8.96 -67.53 -1.02
CA ALA A 559 -9.17 -66.50 0.01
C ALA A 559 -8.03 -66.47 1.03
N VAL A 560 -7.59 -65.27 1.43
CA VAL A 560 -6.49 -65.03 2.37
C VAL A 560 -6.94 -64.17 3.54
N LEU A 561 -6.43 -64.44 4.74
CA LEU A 561 -6.73 -63.63 5.93
C LEU A 561 -5.86 -62.37 5.92
N ALA A 562 -6.51 -61.21 5.92
CA ALA A 562 -5.86 -59.91 5.95
C ALA A 562 -6.42 -59.07 7.10
N LEU A 563 -5.52 -58.30 7.73
CA LEU A 563 -5.89 -57.27 8.68
C LEU A 563 -6.17 -55.98 7.89
N LEU A 564 -7.41 -55.50 7.95
CA LEU A 564 -7.88 -54.31 7.25
C LEU A 564 -7.96 -53.14 8.22
N SER A 565 -7.40 -51.99 7.85
CA SER A 565 -7.67 -50.73 8.57
C SER A 565 -8.04 -49.62 7.60
N SER A 566 -8.97 -48.76 8.00
CA SER A 566 -9.48 -47.67 7.17
C SER A 566 -9.10 -46.31 7.74
N SER A 567 -8.79 -45.36 6.87
CA SER A 567 -8.64 -43.94 7.21
C SER A 567 -9.40 -43.09 6.20
N ALA A 568 -10.22 -42.16 6.67
CA ALA A 568 -10.95 -41.26 5.79
C ALA A 568 -10.00 -40.21 5.20
N VAL A 569 -10.16 -39.92 3.91
CA VAL A 569 -9.42 -38.88 3.20
C VAL A 569 -10.38 -38.06 2.36
N TYR A 570 -10.09 -36.79 2.16
CA TYR A 570 -10.79 -35.98 1.16
C TYR A 570 -9.93 -35.95 -0.09
N PHE A 571 -10.45 -36.47 -1.21
CA PHE A 571 -9.76 -36.53 -2.48
C PHE A 571 -10.65 -35.91 -3.56
N SER A 572 -10.14 -34.90 -4.26
CA SER A 572 -10.89 -34.13 -5.28
C SER A 572 -12.23 -33.54 -4.81
N GLY A 573 -12.34 -33.20 -3.52
CA GLY A 573 -13.58 -32.66 -2.94
C GLY A 573 -14.60 -33.72 -2.53
N GLU A 574 -14.36 -34.99 -2.84
CA GLU A 574 -15.19 -36.13 -2.43
C GLU A 574 -14.60 -36.87 -1.22
N LYS A 575 -15.48 -37.49 -0.43
CA LYS A 575 -15.08 -38.27 0.74
C LYS A 575 -14.61 -39.65 0.28
N GLY A 576 -13.30 -39.89 0.35
CA GLY A 576 -12.68 -41.19 0.10
C GLY A 576 -12.24 -41.90 1.38
N VAL A 577 -11.89 -43.17 1.24
CA VAL A 577 -11.35 -44.01 2.32
C VAL A 577 -10.11 -44.72 1.83
N ILE A 578 -8.98 -44.53 2.50
CA ILE A 578 -7.80 -45.35 2.31
C ILE A 578 -7.95 -46.62 3.15
N LEU A 579 -8.02 -47.78 2.50
CA LEU A 579 -7.95 -49.09 3.14
C LEU A 579 -6.52 -49.64 3.05
N THR A 580 -5.96 -50.05 4.18
CA THR A 580 -4.69 -50.76 4.22
C THR A 580 -4.92 -52.22 4.56
N LEU A 581 -4.28 -53.12 3.80
CA LEU A 581 -4.35 -54.57 3.91
C LEU A 581 -2.99 -55.11 4.32
N GLN A 582 -2.92 -55.71 5.50
CA GLN A 582 -1.70 -56.38 5.96
C GLN A 582 -1.92 -57.89 6.08
N HIS A 583 -0.97 -58.66 5.56
CA HIS A 583 -0.99 -60.11 5.64
C HIS A 583 -0.58 -60.59 7.05
N VAL A 584 -1.38 -61.44 7.70
CA VAL A 584 -1.29 -61.73 9.15
C VAL A 584 -0.10 -62.63 9.55
N THR A 585 0.64 -63.25 8.61
CA THR A 585 1.74 -64.20 8.96
C THR A 585 3.02 -63.59 9.56
N ARG A 586 3.13 -62.27 9.77
CA ARG A 586 4.34 -61.64 10.37
C ARG A 586 4.16 -61.15 11.82
N HIS A 587 2.94 -61.23 12.37
CA HIS A 587 2.62 -60.61 13.66
C HIS A 587 3.23 -61.34 14.89
N GLN A 588 3.62 -62.62 14.76
CA GLN A 588 4.17 -63.40 15.88
C GLN A 588 5.66 -63.13 16.17
N GLN A 589 6.42 -62.57 15.23
CA GLN A 589 7.87 -62.32 15.41
C GLN A 589 8.19 -60.93 15.99
N LEU A 590 7.24 -60.00 15.99
CA LEU A 590 7.42 -58.62 16.47
C LEU A 590 7.00 -58.40 17.93
N ARG A 591 6.40 -59.41 18.58
CA ARG A 591 6.04 -59.34 20.01
C ARG A 591 7.26 -59.33 20.95
N ASP A 592 8.43 -59.71 20.45
CA ASP A 592 9.65 -59.82 21.25
C ASP A 592 10.52 -58.54 21.27
N GLU A 593 10.29 -57.57 20.39
CA GLU A 593 11.09 -56.33 20.29
C GLU A 593 10.43 -55.09 20.95
N LEU A 594 9.23 -55.21 21.52
CA LEU A 594 8.46 -54.07 22.04
C LEU A 594 9.02 -53.47 23.37
N GLY A 595 10.08 -54.05 23.93
CA GLY A 595 10.67 -53.58 25.19
C GLY A 595 11.57 -52.34 25.08
N GLU A 596 12.15 -52.04 23.92
CA GLU A 596 13.22 -51.01 23.80
C GLU A 596 12.78 -49.65 23.26
N SER A 597 11.62 -49.53 22.60
CA SER A 597 11.17 -48.27 21.99
C SER A 597 10.52 -47.29 22.99
N GLN A 598 9.90 -47.80 24.05
CA GLN A 598 9.11 -46.99 24.98
C GLN A 598 9.98 -46.11 25.90
N ALA A 599 11.13 -46.61 26.35
CA ALA A 599 12.08 -45.85 27.16
C ALA A 599 12.76 -44.69 26.39
N LYS A 600 12.82 -44.78 25.06
CA LYS A 600 13.52 -43.79 24.21
C LYS A 600 12.66 -42.55 23.94
N TYR A 601 11.34 -42.71 23.87
CA TYR A 601 10.40 -41.60 23.76
C TYR A 601 10.23 -40.85 25.08
N GLU A 602 10.17 -41.56 26.21
CA GLU A 602 10.10 -40.94 27.56
C GLU A 602 11.35 -40.08 27.85
N ALA A 603 12.55 -40.57 27.52
CA ALA A 603 13.81 -39.82 27.71
C ALA A 603 13.95 -38.54 26.85
N LEU A 604 13.24 -38.44 25.72
CA LEU A 604 13.26 -37.26 24.85
C LEU A 604 12.25 -36.19 25.30
N ALA A 605 11.11 -36.59 25.84
CA ALA A 605 10.10 -35.68 26.39
C ALA A 605 10.56 -34.99 27.68
N GLU A 606 11.43 -35.65 28.47
CA GLU A 606 11.97 -35.12 29.73
C GLU A 606 13.01 -34.00 29.58
N ARG A 607 13.60 -33.80 28.39
CA ARG A 607 14.66 -32.78 28.14
C ARG A 607 14.16 -31.44 27.57
N ILE A 608 12.85 -31.29 27.32
CA ILE A 608 12.26 -30.09 26.72
C ILE A 608 11.98 -29.03 27.82
N SER A 609 12.45 -27.80 27.62
CA SER A 609 12.28 -26.68 28.56
C SER A 609 10.86 -26.11 28.61
N SER A 610 10.01 -26.43 27.63
CA SER A 610 8.60 -26.08 27.58
C SER A 610 7.74 -27.12 28.30
N GLY A 611 6.70 -26.66 29.02
CA GLY A 611 5.75 -27.55 29.67
C GLY A 611 4.87 -28.23 28.63
N VAL A 612 4.77 -29.56 28.68
CA VAL A 612 3.91 -30.36 27.81
C VAL A 612 2.94 -31.14 28.68
N PHE A 613 1.65 -31.11 28.35
CA PHE A 613 0.61 -31.86 29.05
C PHE A 613 -0.46 -32.38 28.10
N ARG A 614 -1.18 -33.43 28.55
CA ARG A 614 -2.40 -33.91 27.89
C ARG A 614 -3.58 -33.87 28.85
N ALA A 615 -4.70 -33.39 28.33
CA ALA A 615 -5.94 -33.26 29.09
C ALA A 615 -7.11 -33.92 28.37
N ALA A 616 -8.05 -34.44 29.14
CA ALA A 616 -9.35 -34.85 28.63
C ALA A 616 -10.14 -33.62 28.20
N MET A 617 -10.89 -33.71 27.11
CA MET A 617 -11.78 -32.66 26.60
C MET A 617 -13.14 -32.71 27.32
N ASP A 618 -13.12 -32.89 28.65
CA ASP A 618 -14.29 -32.73 29.50
C ASP A 618 -14.53 -31.23 29.80
N ASP A 619 -15.56 -30.91 30.59
CA ASP A 619 -15.90 -29.52 30.89
C ASP A 619 -14.81 -28.80 31.70
N ASP A 620 -13.96 -29.54 32.42
CA ASP A 620 -12.92 -29.01 33.31
C ASP A 620 -11.49 -29.08 32.72
N MET A 621 -11.37 -29.65 31.52
CA MET A 621 -10.13 -30.07 30.88
C MET A 621 -9.15 -30.74 31.84
N THR A 622 -9.54 -31.89 32.37
CA THR A 622 -8.78 -32.65 33.36
C THR A 622 -7.47 -33.15 32.78
N ILE A 623 -6.34 -32.70 33.34
CA ILE A 623 -4.99 -33.09 32.89
C ILE A 623 -4.68 -34.49 33.45
N PHE A 624 -4.14 -35.38 32.63
CA PHE A 624 -3.79 -36.74 33.05
C PHE A 624 -2.35 -37.15 32.69
N GLU A 625 -1.66 -36.38 31.85
CA GLU A 625 -0.21 -36.52 31.59
C GLU A 625 0.46 -35.14 31.62
N LEU A 626 1.62 -35.04 32.28
CA LEU A 626 2.41 -33.80 32.33
C LEU A 626 3.90 -34.09 32.52
N ASN A 627 4.74 -33.40 31.75
CA ASN A 627 6.20 -33.45 31.89
C ASN A 627 6.68 -32.60 33.08
N ASP A 628 7.97 -32.70 33.43
CA ASP A 628 8.54 -31.99 34.59
C ASP A 628 8.47 -30.46 34.49
N ALA A 629 8.52 -29.91 33.28
CA ALA A 629 8.36 -28.47 33.05
C ALA A 629 6.90 -28.04 33.31
N ALA A 630 5.91 -28.82 32.85
CA ALA A 630 4.49 -28.56 33.13
C ALA A 630 4.17 -28.74 34.64
N ARG A 631 4.76 -29.74 35.31
CA ARG A 631 4.63 -29.92 36.77
C ARG A 631 5.06 -28.67 37.54
N ARG A 632 6.20 -28.07 37.15
CA ARG A 632 6.71 -26.81 37.71
C ARG A 632 5.76 -25.64 37.47
N LEU A 633 5.26 -25.50 36.24
CA LEU A 633 4.36 -24.40 35.86
C LEU A 633 3.01 -24.44 36.57
N PHE A 634 2.45 -25.63 36.80
CA PHE A 634 1.22 -25.82 37.57
C PHE A 634 1.42 -25.88 39.10
N GLY A 635 2.68 -25.96 39.58
CA GLY A 635 2.98 -26.18 41.00
C GLY A 635 2.54 -27.56 41.51
N ALA A 636 2.58 -28.57 40.64
CA ALA A 636 2.11 -29.94 40.88
C ALA A 636 3.27 -30.94 41.15
N GLU A 637 4.42 -30.45 41.60
CA GLU A 637 5.57 -31.31 41.93
C GLU A 637 5.18 -32.37 42.99
N GLY A 638 5.45 -33.64 42.68
CA GLY A 638 5.10 -34.77 43.56
C GLY A 638 3.60 -35.11 43.67
N ARG A 639 2.72 -34.50 42.85
CA ARG A 639 1.28 -34.84 42.78
C ARG A 639 0.95 -35.70 41.56
N GLU A 640 -0.11 -36.49 41.66
CA GLU A 640 -0.62 -37.25 40.51
C GLU A 640 -1.23 -36.32 39.45
N PRO A 641 -1.04 -36.60 38.15
CA PRO A 641 -1.56 -35.77 37.05
C PRO A 641 -3.06 -35.50 37.13
N ALA A 642 -3.86 -36.52 37.48
CA ALA A 642 -5.32 -36.48 37.53
C ALA A 642 -5.91 -35.46 38.53
N ALA A 643 -5.07 -34.83 39.37
CA ALA A 643 -5.49 -33.81 40.33
C ALA A 643 -5.46 -32.36 39.76
N VAL A 644 -5.05 -32.15 38.51
CA VAL A 644 -4.89 -30.80 37.92
C VAL A 644 -5.97 -30.53 36.87
N SER A 645 -6.93 -29.65 37.19
CA SER A 645 -7.92 -29.13 36.23
C SER A 645 -7.38 -27.85 35.59
N LEU A 646 -7.37 -27.79 34.25
CA LEU A 646 -6.98 -26.58 33.54
C LEU A 646 -7.98 -25.44 33.79
N ARG A 647 -9.29 -25.72 33.87
CA ARG A 647 -10.32 -24.70 34.20
C ARG A 647 -10.06 -24.07 35.57
N ALA A 648 -9.75 -24.88 36.58
CA ALA A 648 -9.47 -24.39 37.93
C ALA A 648 -8.13 -23.64 38.04
N ALA A 649 -7.19 -23.94 37.13
CA ALA A 649 -5.89 -23.31 37.08
C ALA A 649 -5.92 -21.96 36.32
N VAL A 650 -6.75 -21.78 35.29
CA VAL A 650 -6.87 -20.48 34.60
C VAL A 650 -7.53 -19.44 35.51
N SER A 651 -6.92 -18.26 35.58
CA SER A 651 -7.28 -17.23 36.58
C SER A 651 -8.67 -16.61 36.35
N THR A 652 -9.17 -16.60 35.11
CA THR A 652 -10.48 -16.05 34.77
C THR A 652 -11.29 -17.01 33.90
N SER A 653 -12.59 -17.17 34.22
CA SER A 653 -13.48 -18.05 33.45
C SER A 653 -13.57 -17.63 31.98
N GLN A 654 -13.58 -16.32 31.70
CA GLN A 654 -13.65 -15.80 30.33
C GLN A 654 -12.44 -16.22 29.47
N ALA A 655 -11.23 -16.24 30.03
CA ALA A 655 -10.03 -16.66 29.31
C ALA A 655 -10.06 -18.16 29.00
N PHE A 656 -10.51 -18.98 29.96
CA PHE A 656 -10.71 -20.40 29.74
C PHE A 656 -11.79 -20.67 28.69
N ASP A 657 -12.94 -20.01 28.79
CA ASP A 657 -14.05 -20.21 27.86
C ASP A 657 -13.71 -19.73 26.44
N ALA A 658 -12.85 -18.71 26.29
CA ALA A 658 -12.29 -18.31 24.99
C ALA A 658 -11.34 -19.37 24.42
N PHE A 659 -10.43 -19.90 25.26
CA PHE A 659 -9.51 -20.97 24.88
C PHE A 659 -10.24 -22.24 24.46
N ALA A 660 -11.15 -22.74 25.30
CA ALA A 660 -11.92 -23.95 25.07
C ALA A 660 -12.83 -23.84 23.84
N ARG A 661 -13.45 -22.68 23.60
CA ARG A 661 -14.25 -22.44 22.38
C ARG A 661 -13.41 -22.50 21.12
N ARG A 662 -12.25 -21.83 21.08
CA ARG A 662 -11.35 -21.87 19.93
C ARG A 662 -10.79 -23.27 19.69
N LEU A 663 -10.38 -23.96 20.75
CA LEU A 663 -9.86 -25.33 20.63
C LEU A 663 -10.91 -26.32 20.11
N ARG A 664 -12.18 -26.16 20.51
CA ARG A 664 -13.29 -26.99 20.03
C ARG A 664 -13.74 -26.62 18.61
N ALA A 665 -13.68 -25.34 18.23
CA ALA A 665 -14.10 -24.86 16.91
C ALA A 665 -13.04 -25.14 15.84
N ASP A 666 -11.79 -24.84 16.13
CA ASP A 666 -10.69 -24.82 15.15
C ASP A 666 -9.80 -26.07 15.23
N GLY A 667 -10.02 -26.94 16.22
CA GLY A 667 -9.21 -28.14 16.47
C GLY A 667 -7.79 -27.86 17.01
N ALA A 668 -7.35 -26.60 17.01
CA ALA A 668 -6.09 -26.14 17.56
C ALA A 668 -6.16 -24.67 18.02
N VAL A 669 -5.32 -24.32 19.01
CA VAL A 669 -5.07 -22.95 19.47
C VAL A 669 -3.57 -22.71 19.44
N ARG A 670 -3.14 -21.57 18.91
CA ARG A 670 -1.73 -21.17 18.87
C ARG A 670 -1.54 -19.84 19.59
N ASP A 671 -0.43 -19.75 20.31
CA ASP A 671 0.11 -18.54 20.93
C ASP A 671 -0.86 -17.76 21.83
N MET A 672 -1.67 -18.47 22.62
CA MET A 672 -2.65 -17.83 23.50
C MET A 672 -2.05 -17.55 24.89
N VAL A 673 -1.89 -16.26 25.20
CA VAL A 673 -1.41 -15.81 26.52
C VAL A 673 -2.51 -15.92 27.57
N ILE A 674 -2.24 -16.64 28.66
CA ILE A 674 -3.15 -16.81 29.79
C ILE A 674 -2.41 -16.77 31.12
N GLN A 675 -3.09 -16.31 32.17
CA GLN A 675 -2.57 -16.38 33.53
C GLN A 675 -3.10 -17.63 34.24
N ILE A 676 -2.19 -18.45 34.76
CA ILE A 676 -2.50 -19.68 35.48
C ILE A 676 -2.13 -19.50 36.95
N ARG A 677 -3.04 -19.87 37.85
CA ARG A 677 -2.82 -20.00 39.28
C ARG A 677 -2.22 -21.37 39.58
N ARG A 678 -1.05 -21.35 40.18
CA ARG A 678 -0.34 -22.54 40.67
C ARG A 678 -1.07 -23.13 41.87
N LEU A 679 -0.93 -24.43 42.06
CA LEU A 679 -1.52 -25.16 43.20
C LEU A 679 -0.86 -24.83 44.55
N ASP A 680 0.35 -24.25 44.52
CA ASP A 680 1.09 -23.75 45.69
C ASP A 680 0.64 -22.34 46.14
N GLY A 681 -0.30 -21.72 45.41
CA GLY A 681 -0.81 -20.37 45.68
C GLY A 681 -0.17 -19.26 44.85
N GLY A 682 0.87 -19.55 44.06
CA GLY A 682 1.46 -18.59 43.11
C GLY A 682 0.62 -18.37 41.84
N SER A 683 0.99 -17.41 41.01
CA SER A 683 0.46 -17.28 39.64
C SER A 683 1.59 -17.10 38.64
N VAL A 684 1.40 -17.65 37.44
CA VAL A 684 2.36 -17.59 36.33
C VAL A 684 1.62 -17.18 35.07
N ILE A 685 2.26 -16.38 34.23
CA ILE A 685 1.74 -16.02 32.90
C ILE A 685 2.39 -16.95 31.89
N VAL A 686 1.57 -17.68 31.13
CA VAL A 686 2.07 -18.62 30.12
C VAL A 686 1.55 -18.28 28.73
N ASN A 687 2.36 -18.59 27.73
CA ASN A 687 1.89 -18.75 26.36
C ASN A 687 1.44 -20.21 26.16
N LEU A 688 0.18 -20.44 25.79
CA LEU A 688 -0.43 -21.77 25.65
C LEU A 688 -0.82 -22.04 24.19
N SER A 689 -0.34 -23.17 23.65
CA SER A 689 -0.78 -23.72 22.36
C SER A 689 -1.29 -25.15 22.55
N ALA A 690 -2.37 -25.54 21.89
CA ALA A 690 -2.98 -26.85 22.05
C ALA A 690 -3.57 -27.40 20.75
N VAL A 691 -3.63 -28.71 20.61
CA VAL A 691 -4.24 -29.44 19.48
C VAL A 691 -5.05 -30.62 20.00
N VAL A 692 -6.20 -30.89 19.39
CA VAL A 692 -7.04 -32.04 19.74
C VAL A 692 -6.54 -33.29 19.00
N SER A 693 -6.29 -34.39 19.73
CA SER A 693 -5.96 -35.71 19.20
C SER A 693 -7.09 -36.69 19.55
N ASP A 694 -7.70 -37.32 18.56
CA ASP A 694 -8.80 -38.25 18.82
C ASP A 694 -8.26 -39.63 19.22
N ALA A 695 -8.23 -39.92 20.52
CA ALA A 695 -7.79 -41.20 21.04
C ALA A 695 -8.98 -42.15 21.21
N ARG A 696 -8.83 -43.32 20.59
CA ARG A 696 -9.76 -44.44 20.58
C ARG A 696 -9.95 -45.00 22.00
N GLY A 697 -11.00 -44.57 22.74
CA GLY A 697 -11.46 -45.26 23.95
C GLY A 697 -11.96 -44.44 25.14
N THR A 698 -11.90 -43.11 25.14
CA THR A 698 -12.37 -42.26 26.24
C THR A 698 -13.58 -41.42 25.80
N ARG A 699 -14.61 -41.28 26.67
CA ARG A 699 -15.88 -40.57 26.36
C ARG A 699 -15.72 -39.06 26.08
N HIS A 700 -14.52 -38.51 26.25
CA HIS A 700 -14.15 -37.12 26.02
C HIS A 700 -12.81 -37.16 25.28
N GLY A 701 -12.71 -36.54 24.09
CA GLY A 701 -11.48 -36.53 23.28
C GLY A 701 -10.26 -36.02 24.07
N VAL A 702 -9.03 -36.16 23.55
CA VAL A 702 -7.82 -35.72 24.28
C VAL A 702 -7.23 -34.50 23.59
N CYS A 703 -6.75 -33.50 24.31
CA CYS A 703 -5.91 -32.45 23.75
C CYS A 703 -4.47 -32.55 24.26
N ALA A 704 -3.51 -32.34 23.37
CA ALA A 704 -2.10 -32.16 23.70
C ALA A 704 -1.76 -30.67 23.66
N ALA A 705 -1.09 -30.17 24.69
CA ALA A 705 -0.82 -28.76 24.85
C ALA A 705 0.63 -28.50 25.28
N ILE A 706 1.17 -27.38 24.79
CA ILE A 706 2.50 -26.86 25.12
C ILE A 706 2.32 -25.49 25.77
N MET A 707 3.04 -25.28 26.87
CA MET A 707 3.05 -24.03 27.61
C MET A 707 4.47 -23.53 27.88
N GLU A 708 4.66 -22.22 27.75
CA GLU A 708 5.94 -21.55 27.99
C GLU A 708 5.75 -20.43 29.02
N ASP A 709 6.65 -20.34 30.02
CA ASP A 709 6.64 -19.25 31.00
C ASP A 709 7.09 -17.95 30.33
N ILE A 710 6.21 -16.94 30.36
CA ILE A 710 6.54 -15.59 29.88
C ILE A 710 6.47 -14.56 31.01
N SER A 711 6.42 -14.98 32.27
CA SER A 711 6.22 -14.09 33.43
C SER A 711 7.36 -13.07 33.57
N GLU A 712 8.62 -13.52 33.51
CA GLU A 712 9.81 -12.65 33.56
C GLU A 712 9.85 -11.67 32.38
N ARG A 713 9.60 -12.18 31.17
CA ARG A 713 9.60 -11.38 29.95
C ARG A 713 8.52 -10.30 29.98
N ARG A 714 7.31 -10.66 30.43
CA ARG A 714 6.17 -9.75 30.51
C ARG A 714 6.30 -8.75 31.66
N LYS A 715 6.83 -9.16 32.81
CA LYS A 715 7.12 -8.25 33.92
C LYS A 715 8.17 -7.22 33.54
N THR A 716 9.25 -7.63 32.88
CA THR A 716 10.29 -6.70 32.40
C THR A 716 9.73 -5.71 31.39
N GLU A 717 8.85 -6.16 30.48
CA GLU A 717 8.20 -5.30 29.49
C GLU A 717 7.26 -4.29 30.14
N ILE A 718 6.41 -4.72 31.09
CA ILE A 718 5.50 -3.84 31.83
C ILE A 718 6.25 -2.87 32.74
N ASP A 719 7.29 -3.33 33.46
CA ASP A 719 8.10 -2.48 34.34
C ASP A 719 8.84 -1.40 33.51
N ARG A 720 9.33 -1.78 32.33
CA ARG A 720 9.91 -0.84 31.37
C ARG A 720 8.86 0.16 30.89
N GLU A 721 7.72 -0.29 30.37
CA GLU A 721 6.63 0.56 29.89
C GLU A 721 6.08 1.48 30.98
N THR A 722 5.98 1.01 32.22
CA THR A 722 5.50 1.78 33.37
C THR A 722 6.53 2.84 33.77
N THR A 723 7.82 2.49 33.80
CA THR A 723 8.90 3.45 34.10
C THR A 723 8.99 4.51 33.01
N ILE A 724 8.89 4.10 31.74
CA ILE A 724 8.84 4.99 30.59
C ILE A 724 7.64 5.92 30.69
N SER A 725 6.44 5.37 30.95
CA SER A 725 5.24 6.17 31.13
C SER A 725 5.39 7.14 32.30
N GLN A 726 5.93 6.72 33.44
CA GLN A 726 6.15 7.59 34.60
C GLN A 726 7.15 8.73 34.31
N LEU A 727 8.24 8.44 33.59
CA LEU A 727 9.21 9.45 33.14
C LEU A 727 8.59 10.39 32.10
N GLN A 728 7.83 9.85 31.14
CA GLN A 728 7.12 10.61 30.12
C GLN A 728 6.08 11.55 30.73
N THR A 729 5.26 11.06 31.67
CA THR A 729 4.25 11.88 32.35
C THR A 729 4.92 12.95 33.22
N SER A 730 6.02 12.61 33.90
CA SER A 730 6.79 13.60 34.68
C SER A 730 7.36 14.73 33.81
N LEU A 731 7.87 14.41 32.62
CA LEU A 731 8.40 15.42 31.68
C LEU A 731 7.31 16.28 31.05
N LEU A 732 6.15 15.69 30.73
CA LEU A 732 4.99 16.42 30.24
C LEU A 732 4.49 17.43 31.29
N PHE A 733 4.37 17.00 32.55
CA PHE A 733 3.93 17.88 33.63
C PHE A 733 4.83 19.10 33.83
N LEU A 734 6.13 18.96 33.59
CA LEU A 734 7.08 20.09 33.73
C LEU A 734 6.83 21.18 32.68
N THR A 735 6.35 20.82 31.49
CA THR A 735 6.08 21.76 30.39
C THR A 735 4.65 22.31 30.38
N GLU A 736 3.75 21.75 31.20
CA GLU A 736 2.37 22.21 31.31
C GLU A 736 2.26 23.62 31.96
N PRO A 737 1.28 24.44 31.56
CA PRO A 737 1.04 25.74 32.18
C PRO A 737 0.74 25.63 33.68
N VAL A 738 1.33 26.53 34.46
CA VAL A 738 1.15 26.63 35.92
C VAL A 738 -0.32 26.78 36.31
N ARG A 739 -1.14 27.41 35.46
CA ARG A 739 -2.60 27.52 35.66
C ARG A 739 -3.28 26.17 35.91
N SER A 740 -2.83 25.10 35.27
CA SER A 740 -3.41 23.75 35.42
C SER A 740 -3.21 23.17 36.82
N PHE A 741 -2.25 23.71 37.59
CA PHE A 741 -1.91 23.26 38.95
C PHE A 741 -2.25 24.29 40.02
N ALA A 742 -2.68 25.49 39.62
CA ALA A 742 -3.04 26.56 40.52
C ALA A 742 -4.36 26.23 41.26
N TYR A 743 -4.44 26.61 42.53
CA TYR A 743 -5.66 26.52 43.34
C TYR A 743 -6.13 27.91 43.78
N ASP A 744 -7.42 28.02 44.12
CA ASP A 744 -8.01 29.27 44.59
C ASP A 744 -7.36 29.73 45.90
N PRO A 745 -6.76 30.94 45.95
CA PRO A 745 -6.11 31.42 47.15
C PRO A 745 -7.12 31.88 48.21
N VAL A 746 -6.82 31.58 49.47
CA VAL A 746 -7.48 32.26 50.59
C VAL A 746 -6.96 33.69 50.66
N THR A 747 -7.85 34.68 50.74
CA THR A 747 -7.48 36.10 50.74
C THR A 747 -7.96 36.82 52.01
N CYS A 748 -7.23 37.85 52.46
CA CYS A 748 -7.72 38.75 53.52
C CYS A 748 -7.23 40.22 53.33
N PRO A 749 -7.97 41.21 53.87
CA PRO A 749 -7.53 42.61 53.94
C PRO A 749 -6.31 42.85 54.86
N LEU A 750 -5.57 43.93 54.62
CA LEU A 750 -4.35 44.37 55.33
C LEU A 750 -4.52 44.52 56.87
N ASP A 751 -5.70 44.90 57.32
CA ASP A 751 -6.03 45.17 58.73
C ASP A 751 -6.54 43.93 59.48
N THR A 752 -6.67 42.79 58.79
CA THR A 752 -7.15 41.54 59.39
C THR A 752 -6.25 41.14 60.57
N PRO A 753 -6.80 40.89 61.78
CA PRO A 753 -6.01 40.37 62.89
C PRO A 753 -5.40 39.01 62.56
N ILE A 754 -4.15 38.77 62.95
CA ILE A 754 -3.41 37.51 62.70
C ILE A 754 -4.25 36.28 63.10
N ALA A 755 -4.88 36.28 64.28
CA ALA A 755 -5.72 35.18 64.73
C ALA A 755 -6.92 34.90 63.81
N GLN A 756 -7.46 35.92 63.14
CA GLN A 756 -8.55 35.76 62.19
C GLN A 756 -8.05 35.20 60.85
N ALA A 757 -6.89 35.65 60.37
CA ALA A 757 -6.27 35.13 59.16
C ALA A 757 -5.87 33.65 59.29
N VAL A 758 -5.23 33.27 60.41
CA VAL A 758 -4.89 31.86 60.70
C VAL A 758 -6.15 30.99 60.77
N ARG A 759 -7.24 31.50 61.37
CA ARG A 759 -8.54 30.78 61.36
C ARG A 759 -9.12 30.63 59.96
N ALA A 760 -8.96 31.62 59.08
CA ALA A 760 -9.39 31.53 57.69
C ALA A 760 -8.59 30.45 56.94
N MET A 761 -7.26 30.42 57.11
CA MET A 761 -6.38 29.37 56.59
C MET A 761 -6.83 27.98 57.07
N SER A 762 -7.05 27.80 58.37
CA SER A 762 -7.50 26.51 58.94
C SER A 762 -8.87 26.06 58.44
N ARG A 763 -9.84 26.98 58.26
CA ARG A 763 -11.17 26.64 57.73
C ARG A 763 -11.15 26.23 56.27
N ALA A 764 -10.27 26.84 55.48
CA ALA A 764 -10.11 26.53 54.06
C ALA A 764 -9.19 25.32 53.82
N GLY A 765 -8.52 24.80 54.86
CA GLY A 765 -7.51 23.76 54.70
C GLY A 765 -6.29 24.21 53.88
N SER A 766 -5.97 25.51 53.94
CA SER A 766 -4.87 26.13 53.17
C SER A 766 -3.69 26.44 54.08
N ASP A 767 -2.48 26.27 53.56
CA ASP A 767 -1.18 26.53 54.23
C ASP A 767 -0.58 27.90 53.89
N ALA A 768 -1.28 28.66 53.05
CA ALA A 768 -0.93 30.03 52.70
C ALA A 768 -2.18 30.92 52.56
N LEU A 769 -1.99 32.22 52.76
CA LEU A 769 -3.02 33.24 52.63
C LEU A 769 -2.46 34.47 51.95
N LEU A 770 -3.16 34.98 50.95
CA LEU A 770 -2.80 36.21 50.24
C LEU A 770 -3.41 37.43 50.94
N VAL A 771 -2.61 38.46 51.15
CA VAL A 771 -3.02 39.75 51.69
C VAL A 771 -3.26 40.70 50.54
N VAL A 772 -4.48 41.22 50.44
CA VAL A 772 -4.93 42.06 49.31
C VAL A 772 -5.45 43.42 49.79
N GLN A 773 -5.35 44.44 48.93
CA GLN A 773 -5.93 45.77 49.13
C GLN A 773 -7.32 45.87 48.43
N ALA A 774 -8.00 47.02 48.57
CA ALA A 774 -9.19 47.35 47.76
C ALA A 774 -8.92 47.04 46.28
N ASP A 775 -9.92 46.50 45.57
CA ASP A 775 -9.84 46.02 44.17
C ASP A 775 -9.02 44.73 43.91
N ARG A 776 -8.70 43.96 44.96
CA ARG A 776 -7.95 42.67 44.89
C ARG A 776 -6.49 42.81 44.43
N GLU A 777 -5.88 43.98 44.61
CA GLU A 777 -4.45 44.18 44.40
C GLU A 777 -3.65 43.34 45.41
N LEU A 778 -2.69 42.55 44.93
CA LEU A 778 -1.87 41.64 45.74
C LEU A 778 -0.76 42.40 46.45
N ILE A 779 -0.73 42.35 47.79
CA ILE A 779 0.26 43.06 48.60
C ILE A 779 1.27 42.11 49.25
N GLY A 780 0.81 41.00 49.82
CA GLY A 780 1.66 40.11 50.63
C GLY A 780 1.13 38.69 50.71
N ILE A 781 1.93 37.79 51.28
CA ILE A 781 1.56 36.40 51.55
C ILE A 781 1.90 36.04 53.00
N VAL A 782 1.06 35.23 53.64
CA VAL A 782 1.32 34.64 54.96
C VAL A 782 1.30 33.13 54.80
N THR A 783 2.40 32.46 55.14
CA THR A 783 2.54 31.00 55.07
C THR A 783 2.58 30.38 56.47
N ASP A 784 2.41 29.06 56.56
CA ASP A 784 2.67 28.31 57.80
C ASP A 784 4.08 28.54 58.36
N GLN A 785 5.07 28.80 57.51
CA GLN A 785 6.42 29.14 57.95
C GLN A 785 6.47 30.52 58.61
N ASP A 786 5.84 31.54 58.02
CA ASP A 786 5.74 32.87 58.65
C ASP A 786 5.04 32.81 60.01
N ILE A 787 4.00 31.97 60.14
CA ILE A 787 3.30 31.75 61.41
C ILE A 787 4.25 31.13 62.45
N ARG A 788 5.00 30.09 62.08
CA ARG A 788 5.95 29.45 63.00
C ARG A 788 7.06 30.41 63.42
N ASP A 789 7.68 31.08 62.46
CA ASP A 789 8.91 31.84 62.67
C ASP A 789 8.63 33.22 63.29
N ARG A 790 7.53 33.88 62.89
CA ARG A 790 7.22 35.27 63.27
C ARG A 790 6.12 35.40 64.32
N ILE A 791 5.41 34.32 64.64
CA ILE A 791 4.43 34.30 65.75
C ILE A 791 4.86 33.35 66.84
N VAL A 792 5.01 32.06 66.52
CA VAL A 792 5.19 31.00 67.53
C VAL A 792 6.58 31.09 68.17
N ALA A 793 7.64 31.25 67.38
CA ALA A 793 9.02 31.28 67.87
C ALA A 793 9.32 32.52 68.73
N VAL A 794 8.66 33.65 68.47
CA VAL A 794 8.91 34.95 69.13
C VAL A 794 7.80 35.40 70.09
N GLY A 795 6.68 34.67 70.18
CA GLY A 795 5.56 34.99 71.06
C GLY A 795 4.79 36.26 70.69
N ALA A 796 4.54 36.50 69.40
CA ALA A 796 3.91 37.75 68.93
C ALA A 796 2.41 37.87 69.32
N ASP A 797 1.91 39.11 69.50
CA ASP A 797 0.48 39.37 69.77
C ASP A 797 -0.38 39.03 68.54
N THR A 798 -1.22 38.01 68.68
CA THR A 798 -2.10 37.51 67.60
C THR A 798 -3.28 38.45 67.27
N ARG A 799 -3.46 39.53 68.03
CA ARG A 799 -4.41 40.62 67.72
C ARG A 799 -3.82 41.70 66.81
N ALA A 800 -2.51 41.70 66.60
CA ALA A 800 -1.87 42.59 65.64
C ALA A 800 -2.35 42.27 64.20
N PRO A 801 -2.26 43.24 63.25
CA PRO A 801 -2.64 43.01 61.87
C PRO A 801 -1.67 42.07 61.14
N VAL A 802 -2.17 41.34 60.14
CA VAL A 802 -1.40 40.40 59.28
C VAL A 802 -0.20 41.05 58.60
N THR A 803 -0.24 42.36 58.36
CA THR A 803 0.87 43.13 57.79
C THR A 803 2.17 43.05 58.59
N ARG A 804 2.11 42.68 59.88
CA ARG A 804 3.32 42.48 60.70
C ARG A 804 4.05 41.17 60.44
N ILE A 805 3.38 40.19 59.86
CA ILE A 805 3.93 38.84 59.65
C ILE A 805 4.01 38.45 58.18
N MET A 806 3.29 39.14 57.29
CA MET A 806 3.31 38.84 55.86
C MET A 806 4.70 39.03 55.24
N SER A 807 4.99 38.27 54.20
CA SER A 807 6.12 38.46 53.31
C SER A 807 5.68 39.28 52.09
N ALA A 808 6.47 40.29 51.73
CA ALA A 808 6.22 41.21 50.62
C ALA A 808 7.56 41.71 50.03
N PRO A 809 7.66 41.93 48.70
CA PRO A 809 6.64 41.63 47.69
C PRO A 809 6.42 40.12 47.51
N VAL A 810 5.24 39.72 47.03
CA VAL A 810 4.95 38.32 46.72
C VAL A 810 5.64 37.95 45.41
N ILE A 811 6.35 36.82 45.37
CA ILE A 811 6.91 36.31 44.12
C ILE A 811 5.76 35.76 43.27
N THR A 812 5.67 36.24 42.03
CA THR A 812 4.58 35.92 41.10
C THR A 812 5.09 35.17 39.88
N ILE A 813 4.21 34.38 39.27
CA ILE A 813 4.46 33.69 38.01
C ILE A 813 3.25 33.85 37.07
N GLY A 814 3.50 33.99 35.77
CA GLY A 814 2.44 34.09 34.78
C GLY A 814 1.64 32.79 34.65
N GLU A 815 0.33 32.88 34.42
CA GLU A 815 -0.56 31.71 34.32
C GLU A 815 -0.19 30.74 33.18
N SER A 816 0.45 31.24 32.13
CA SER A 816 0.90 30.46 30.98
C SER A 816 2.34 29.96 31.08
N ALA A 817 3.05 30.27 32.19
CA ALA A 817 4.41 29.81 32.38
C ALA A 817 4.44 28.29 32.60
N PRO A 818 5.47 27.57 32.11
CA PRO A 818 5.66 26.15 32.39
C PRO A 818 5.86 25.85 33.88
N LEU A 819 5.39 24.69 34.35
CA LEU A 819 5.56 24.26 35.75
C LEU A 819 7.02 24.19 36.21
N PHE A 820 7.97 23.85 35.32
CA PHE A 820 9.39 23.84 35.68
C PHE A 820 9.90 25.24 36.08
N GLU A 821 9.34 26.31 35.53
CA GLU A 821 9.72 27.68 35.91
C GLU A 821 9.24 28.01 37.32
N ALA A 822 8.05 27.53 37.71
CA ALA A 822 7.57 27.65 39.08
C ALA A 822 8.54 26.97 40.06
N LEU A 823 8.92 25.72 39.76
CA LEU A 823 9.87 24.95 40.57
C LEU A 823 11.24 25.62 40.68
N LEU A 824 11.64 26.33 39.62
CA LEU A 824 12.91 27.04 39.57
C LEU A 824 12.88 28.32 40.41
N LEU A 825 11.82 29.12 40.31
CA LEU A 825 11.63 30.34 41.10
C LEU A 825 11.52 30.04 42.59
N GLU A 826 10.81 28.97 42.95
CA GLU A 826 10.72 28.49 44.34
C GLU A 826 12.10 28.20 44.92
N ARG A 827 12.98 27.56 44.14
CA ARG A 827 14.35 27.25 44.55
C ARG A 827 15.25 28.48 44.59
N GLU A 828 15.15 29.38 43.61
CA GLU A 828 15.93 30.61 43.54
C GLU A 828 15.63 31.54 44.73
N HIS A 829 14.37 31.58 45.17
CA HIS A 829 13.91 32.45 46.26
C HIS A 829 13.80 31.75 47.62
N ASP A 830 14.04 30.45 47.70
CA ASP A 830 13.87 29.61 48.90
C ASP A 830 12.46 29.74 49.51
N ILE A 831 11.44 29.59 48.65
CA ILE A 831 10.01 29.70 48.99
C ILE A 831 9.21 28.49 48.53
N ASP A 832 8.08 28.23 49.19
CA ASP A 832 7.19 27.10 48.89
C ASP A 832 5.97 27.47 48.04
N HIS A 833 5.68 28.76 47.86
CA HIS A 833 4.44 29.26 47.26
C HIS A 833 4.68 30.39 46.27
N LEU A 834 4.01 30.33 45.12
CA LEU A 834 4.02 31.39 44.11
C LEU A 834 2.60 31.85 43.78
N ALA A 835 2.41 33.17 43.67
CA ALA A 835 1.15 33.73 43.22
C ALA A 835 1.06 33.71 41.69
N VAL A 836 -0.01 33.12 41.16
CA VAL A 836 -0.24 33.02 39.71
C VAL A 836 -1.00 34.24 39.24
N ILE A 837 -0.46 34.95 38.26
CA ILE A 837 -1.03 36.18 37.69
C ILE A 837 -1.43 36.01 36.22
N ASP A 838 -2.51 36.67 35.82
CA ASP A 838 -2.89 36.77 34.40
C ASP A 838 -2.10 37.84 33.65
N SER A 839 -2.34 37.97 32.35
CA SER A 839 -1.72 38.98 31.49
C SER A 839 -2.03 40.43 31.89
N SER A 840 -3.06 40.67 32.71
CA SER A 840 -3.39 41.99 33.27
C SER A 840 -2.69 42.27 34.59
N GLY A 841 -1.88 41.33 35.10
CA GLY A 841 -1.18 41.43 36.38
C GLY A 841 -2.05 41.08 37.59
N LYS A 842 -3.27 40.56 37.37
CA LYS A 842 -4.19 40.21 38.45
C LYS A 842 -3.97 38.79 38.91
N THR A 843 -4.02 38.55 40.22
CA THR A 843 -3.87 37.21 40.78
C THR A 843 -5.07 36.32 40.45
N VAL A 844 -4.79 35.21 39.78
CA VAL A 844 -5.76 34.19 39.37
C VAL A 844 -5.64 32.88 40.14
N GLY A 845 -4.54 32.67 40.86
CA GLY A 845 -4.33 31.45 41.62
C GLY A 845 -3.12 31.48 42.55
N LEU A 846 -2.91 30.40 43.29
CA LEU A 846 -1.70 30.12 44.06
C LEU A 846 -1.21 28.71 43.72
N ILE A 847 0.10 28.52 43.62
CA ILE A 847 0.73 27.21 43.44
C ILE A 847 1.71 26.93 44.58
N ARG A 848 1.90 25.65 44.91
CA ARG A 848 2.84 25.16 45.92
C ARG A 848 3.77 24.08 45.36
N GLY A 849 5.07 24.31 45.47
CA GLY A 849 6.13 23.43 44.96
C GLY A 849 6.14 22.01 45.50
N SER A 850 5.69 21.80 46.74
CA SER A 850 5.80 20.48 47.38
C SER A 850 4.82 19.41 46.85
N ARG A 851 3.87 19.78 45.97
CA ARG A 851 3.06 18.80 45.20
C ARG A 851 3.67 18.47 43.83
N ALA A 852 4.63 19.26 43.37
CA ALA A 852 5.37 19.04 42.15
C ALA A 852 6.80 18.60 42.50
N VAL A 853 6.99 17.29 42.58
CA VAL A 853 8.23 16.60 42.18
C VAL A 853 9.55 17.06 42.87
N ARG A 854 10.12 16.20 43.73
CA ARG A 854 11.49 16.39 44.26
C ARG A 854 12.50 16.48 43.11
N LEU A 855 13.06 17.68 42.92
CA LEU A 855 13.93 18.10 41.81
C LEU A 855 15.23 17.30 41.64
N GLU A 856 15.71 16.61 42.68
CA GLU A 856 17.00 15.88 42.65
C GLU A 856 17.05 14.70 41.68
N ARG A 857 15.93 14.33 41.05
CA ARG A 857 15.84 13.20 40.11
C ARG A 857 15.73 13.56 38.64
N TYR A 858 15.59 14.84 38.27
CA TYR A 858 15.26 15.23 36.89
C TYR A 858 16.36 16.08 36.26
N SER A 859 17.08 15.48 35.32
CA SER A 859 18.18 16.09 34.56
C SER A 859 17.78 17.35 33.77
N LEU A 860 16.51 17.49 33.40
CA LEU A 860 16.00 18.63 32.63
C LEU A 860 15.96 19.92 33.44
N VAL A 861 15.43 19.91 34.67
CA VAL A 861 15.30 21.13 35.46
C VAL A 861 16.67 21.67 35.88
N VAL A 862 17.61 20.77 36.18
CA VAL A 862 19.01 21.13 36.43
C VAL A 862 19.64 21.78 35.21
N LEU A 863 19.41 21.21 34.01
CA LEU A 863 19.93 21.77 32.76
C LEU A 863 19.36 23.17 32.48
N LEU A 864 18.05 23.37 32.65
CA LEU A 864 17.40 24.68 32.45
C LEU A 864 17.88 25.72 33.47
N HIS A 865 18.09 25.31 34.73
CA HIS A 865 18.68 26.17 35.75
C HIS A 865 20.09 26.63 35.38
N GLU A 866 20.94 25.70 34.93
CA GLU A 866 22.31 26.01 34.50
C GLU A 866 22.33 26.97 33.30
N ILE A 867 21.43 26.79 32.33
CA ILE A 867 21.29 27.68 31.17
C ILE A 867 20.96 29.10 31.60
N ARG A 868 19.95 29.31 32.45
CA ARG A 868 19.52 30.65 32.91
C ARG A 868 20.59 31.39 33.72
N HIS A 869 21.54 30.68 34.32
CA HIS A 869 22.63 31.26 35.10
C HIS A 869 23.98 31.25 34.35
N ALA A 870 23.99 30.88 33.07
CA ALA A 870 25.20 30.92 32.27
C ALA A 870 25.60 32.38 32.02
N ASP A 871 26.83 32.71 32.40
CA ASP A 871 27.46 34.02 32.27
C ASP A 871 28.31 34.14 30.98
N ALA A 872 28.39 33.08 30.17
CA ALA A 872 29.21 33.00 28.96
C ALA A 872 28.65 31.98 27.96
N ILE A 873 28.87 32.25 26.67
CA ILE A 873 28.43 31.41 25.54
C ILE A 873 28.99 29.98 25.63
N ASP A 874 30.26 29.81 26.04
CA ASP A 874 30.89 28.49 26.20
C ASP A 874 30.15 27.57 27.18
N ARG A 875 29.53 28.12 28.24
CA ARG A 875 28.75 27.31 29.20
C ARG A 875 27.44 26.83 28.58
N LEU A 876 26.85 27.63 27.69
CA LEU A 876 25.63 27.27 26.96
C LEU A 876 25.91 26.14 25.96
N ALA A 877 27.07 26.14 25.29
CA ALA A 877 27.51 25.03 24.42
C ALA A 877 27.58 23.70 25.18
N GLY A 878 28.13 23.69 26.41
CA GLY A 878 28.14 22.49 27.26
C GLY A 878 26.73 22.00 27.68
N CYS A 879 25.76 22.91 27.77
CA CYS A 879 24.36 22.55 28.04
C CYS A 879 23.69 21.90 26.81
N GLN A 880 24.00 22.39 25.61
CA GLN A 880 23.54 21.83 24.34
C GLN A 880 24.00 20.37 24.17
N GLU A 881 25.26 20.05 24.49
CA GLU A 881 25.77 18.68 24.42
C GLU A 881 25.04 17.73 25.38
N ARG A 882 24.67 18.23 26.57
CA ARG A 882 23.89 17.45 27.56
C ARG A 882 22.46 17.20 27.10
N LEU A 883 21.87 18.10 26.32
CA LEU A 883 20.56 17.88 25.69
C LEU A 883 20.60 16.66 24.77
N HIS A 884 21.65 16.50 23.96
CA HIS A 884 21.80 15.31 23.10
C HIS A 884 21.78 14.01 23.91
N THR A 885 22.45 14.00 25.07
CA THR A 885 22.49 12.84 25.97
C THR A 885 21.11 12.56 26.56
N LEU A 886 20.39 13.59 27.00
CA LEU A 886 19.03 13.48 27.52
C LEU A 886 18.07 12.92 26.45
N VAL A 887 18.07 13.50 25.26
CA VAL A 887 17.22 13.07 24.14
C VAL A 887 17.52 11.62 23.76
N ARG A 888 18.81 11.22 23.71
CA ARG A 888 19.20 9.83 23.47
C ARG A 888 18.59 8.88 24.50
N SER A 889 18.71 9.20 25.79
CA SER A 889 18.10 8.39 26.85
C SER A 889 16.59 8.28 26.70
N LEU A 890 15.91 9.36 26.29
CA LEU A 890 14.47 9.37 26.06
C LEU A 890 14.08 8.51 24.85
N VAL A 891 14.73 8.66 23.70
CA VAL A 891 14.46 7.84 22.50
C VAL A 891 14.70 6.36 22.78
N ASN A 892 15.82 6.00 23.42
CA ASN A 892 16.15 4.60 23.75
C ASN A 892 15.18 4.00 24.78
N SER A 893 14.62 4.85 25.63
CA SER A 893 13.54 4.49 26.54
C SER A 893 12.17 4.51 25.85
N GLY A 894 12.04 4.66 24.53
CA GLY A 894 10.73 4.68 23.87
C GLY A 894 9.84 5.84 24.33
N ALA A 895 10.42 6.98 24.69
CA ALA A 895 9.67 8.21 24.95
C ALA A 895 8.84 8.60 23.72
N ARG A 896 7.62 9.14 23.94
CA ARG A 896 6.80 9.66 22.84
C ARG A 896 7.52 10.83 22.16
N PRO A 897 7.55 10.90 20.81
CA PRO A 897 8.24 11.95 20.07
C PRO A 897 7.86 13.37 20.51
N GLN A 898 6.58 13.60 20.81
CA GLN A 898 6.05 14.89 21.25
C GLN A 898 6.77 15.39 22.51
N ASN A 899 6.91 14.52 23.50
CA ASN A 899 7.58 14.86 24.76
C ASN A 899 9.07 15.16 24.51
N ILE A 900 9.70 14.46 23.57
CA ILE A 900 11.10 14.69 23.21
C ILE A 900 11.26 16.05 22.52
N SER A 901 10.38 16.39 21.59
CA SER A 901 10.38 17.70 20.92
C SER A 901 10.10 18.84 21.90
N HIS A 902 9.20 18.66 22.86
CA HIS A 902 8.94 19.66 23.91
C HIS A 902 10.16 19.89 24.80
N VAL A 903 10.83 18.82 25.24
CA VAL A 903 12.07 18.93 26.01
C VAL A 903 13.17 19.63 25.20
N THR A 904 13.32 19.26 23.93
CA THR A 904 14.29 19.87 23.02
C THR A 904 14.02 21.36 22.83
N THR A 905 12.76 21.72 22.60
CA THR A 905 12.34 23.12 22.39
C THR A 905 12.49 23.93 23.67
N ALA A 906 12.11 23.40 24.84
CA ALA A 906 12.26 24.11 26.12
C ALA A 906 13.72 24.46 26.42
N VAL A 907 14.64 23.56 26.09
CA VAL A 907 16.09 23.83 26.22
C VAL A 907 16.56 24.84 25.17
N SER A 908 16.11 24.73 23.92
CA SER A 908 16.42 25.71 22.86
C SER A 908 15.95 27.12 23.23
N ASP A 909 14.69 27.25 23.65
CA ASP A 909 14.09 28.51 24.08
C ASP A 909 14.87 29.13 25.24
N ALA A 910 15.26 28.33 26.25
CA ALA A 910 16.05 28.80 27.38
C ALA A 910 17.44 29.29 26.96
N ILE A 911 18.08 28.59 26.01
CA ILE A 911 19.37 29.02 25.44
C ILE A 911 19.19 30.33 24.66
N VAL A 912 18.17 30.43 23.81
CA VAL A 912 17.88 31.65 23.04
C VAL A 912 17.60 32.83 23.97
N ASP A 913 16.74 32.67 24.98
CA ASP A 913 16.47 33.71 25.99
C ASP A 913 17.77 34.16 26.67
N GLN A 914 18.62 33.23 27.10
CA GLN A 914 19.88 33.58 27.76
C GLN A 914 20.89 34.24 26.82
N VAL A 915 21.03 33.76 25.58
CA VAL A 915 21.92 34.40 24.59
C VAL A 915 21.48 35.83 24.32
N VAL A 916 20.16 36.07 24.14
CA VAL A 916 19.64 37.41 23.93
C VAL A 916 19.93 38.31 25.14
N ARG A 917 19.80 37.81 26.38
CA ARG A 917 20.19 38.55 27.60
C ARG A 917 21.67 38.93 27.62
N LEU A 918 22.56 37.96 27.42
CA LEU A 918 24.01 38.19 27.41
C LEU A 918 24.42 39.21 26.34
N VAL A 919 23.84 39.12 25.14
CA VAL A 919 24.11 40.09 24.07
C VAL A 919 23.58 41.48 24.40
N ILE A 920 22.42 41.61 25.06
CA ILE A 920 21.90 42.90 25.53
C ILE A 920 22.78 43.49 26.64
N ASP A 921 23.27 42.66 27.55
CA ASP A 921 24.20 43.10 28.60
C ASP A 921 25.50 43.67 28.00
N ASP A 922 25.98 43.10 26.89
CA ASP A 922 27.14 43.58 26.15
C ASP A 922 26.84 44.82 25.27
N LEU A 923 25.68 44.85 24.59
CA LEU A 923 25.33 45.89 23.61
C LEU A 923 24.73 47.15 24.28
N GLY A 924 24.19 47.01 25.49
CA GLY A 924 23.41 48.02 26.22
C GLY A 924 21.90 47.80 26.08
N PRO A 925 21.07 48.53 26.85
CA PRO A 925 19.62 48.31 26.87
C PRO A 925 18.97 48.64 25.51
N ALA A 926 17.94 47.87 25.15
CA ALA A 926 17.21 48.07 23.90
C ALA A 926 16.51 49.44 23.84
N PRO A 927 16.57 50.15 22.70
CA PRO A 927 16.04 51.51 22.56
C PRO A 927 14.51 51.57 22.47
N ALA A 928 13.83 50.43 22.27
CA ALA A 928 12.38 50.30 22.23
C ALA A 928 11.94 48.87 22.57
N ARG A 929 10.63 48.64 22.72
CA ARG A 929 10.08 47.29 22.88
C ARG A 929 10.31 46.50 21.60
N PHE A 930 10.64 45.23 21.77
CA PHE A 930 10.86 44.30 20.67
C PHE A 930 10.51 42.88 21.09
N ALA A 931 10.31 42.01 20.12
CA ALA A 931 10.20 40.58 20.30
C ALA A 931 11.16 39.85 19.36
N PHE A 932 11.91 38.91 19.93
CA PHE A 932 12.66 37.91 19.21
C PHE A 932 11.75 36.70 18.99
N LEU A 933 11.55 36.35 17.73
CA LEU A 933 10.62 35.33 17.29
C LEU A 933 11.39 34.09 16.85
N ALA A 934 11.04 32.94 17.42
CA ALA A 934 11.30 31.66 16.76
C ALA A 934 10.31 31.46 15.63
N LEU A 935 10.75 30.75 14.59
CA LEU A 935 9.95 30.45 13.40
C LEU A 935 9.97 28.94 13.13
N GLY A 936 9.07 28.48 12.25
CA GLY A 936 9.10 27.12 11.75
C GLY A 936 9.01 26.05 12.86
N SER A 937 9.88 25.04 12.82
CA SER A 937 9.78 23.90 13.76
C SER A 937 10.02 24.26 15.22
N GLU A 938 10.82 25.28 15.52
CA GLU A 938 11.03 25.76 16.89
C GLU A 938 9.78 26.49 17.40
N ALA A 939 9.14 27.31 16.56
CA ALA A 939 7.87 27.95 16.89
C ALA A 939 6.73 26.94 17.10
N ARG A 940 6.72 25.85 16.33
CA ARG A 940 5.77 24.74 16.49
C ARG A 940 6.10 23.79 17.65
N GLN A 941 7.24 23.96 18.31
CA GLN A 941 7.73 23.06 19.37
C GLN A 941 7.97 21.61 18.88
N GLU A 942 8.35 21.47 17.61
CA GLU A 942 8.60 20.20 16.90
C GLU A 942 10.10 20.00 16.60
N GLN A 943 10.95 20.74 17.31
CA GLN A 943 12.39 20.73 17.12
C GLN A 943 13.00 19.36 17.46
N THR A 944 14.06 18.98 16.76
CA THR A 944 14.78 17.70 16.94
C THR A 944 16.28 17.97 17.16
N LEU A 945 17.18 17.03 16.85
CA LEU A 945 18.63 17.20 17.06
C LEU A 945 19.37 17.84 15.87
N ALA A 946 18.85 17.69 14.64
CA ALA A 946 19.35 18.40 13.46
C ALA A 946 18.58 19.72 13.30
N THR A 947 19.10 20.81 13.87
CA THR A 947 18.40 22.09 13.91
C THR A 947 19.22 23.23 13.33
N ASP A 948 18.65 23.86 12.32
CA ASP A 948 18.96 25.18 11.83
C ASP A 948 18.32 26.26 12.72
N GLN A 949 18.88 27.47 12.72
CA GLN A 949 18.29 28.64 13.35
C GLN A 949 17.28 29.31 12.41
N ASP A 950 15.98 29.25 12.72
CA ASP A 950 14.94 30.01 12.02
C ASP A 950 14.34 31.05 12.99
N ASN A 951 14.75 32.31 12.84
CA ASN A 951 14.32 33.38 13.75
C ASN A 951 14.14 34.73 13.05
N ALA A 952 13.40 35.62 13.70
CA ALA A 952 13.14 36.98 13.25
C ALA A 952 13.06 37.95 14.43
N LEU A 953 13.14 39.24 14.14
CA LEU A 953 13.00 40.30 15.14
C LEU A 953 11.94 41.31 14.68
N VAL A 954 11.01 41.61 15.58
CA VAL A 954 10.01 42.67 15.42
C VAL A 954 10.19 43.71 16.52
N PHE A 955 10.14 44.99 16.18
CA PHE A 955 10.29 46.09 17.13
C PHE A 955 9.25 47.20 16.90
N ASP A 956 9.04 48.08 17.89
CA ASP A 956 8.09 49.18 17.81
C ASP A 956 8.40 50.14 16.65
N ASP A 957 7.36 50.64 15.99
CA ASP A 957 7.49 51.55 14.84
C ASP A 957 8.22 52.85 15.19
N ASP A 958 8.10 53.35 16.42
CA ASP A 958 8.76 54.58 16.88
C ASP A 958 10.30 54.49 16.76
N ALA A 959 10.86 53.29 16.93
CA ALA A 959 12.30 53.07 16.79
C ALA A 959 12.77 53.16 15.34
N SER A 960 11.90 52.92 14.35
CA SER A 960 12.25 52.96 12.93
C SER A 960 12.64 54.36 12.43
N ALA A 961 12.21 55.42 13.15
CA ALA A 961 12.57 56.80 12.85
C ALA A 961 14.04 57.13 13.21
N SER A 962 14.68 56.34 14.07
CA SER A 962 16.07 56.52 14.50
C SER A 962 17.00 55.52 13.82
N ARG A 963 17.97 56.01 13.04
CA ARG A 963 19.00 55.16 12.41
C ARG A 963 19.80 54.36 13.44
N ASP A 964 20.07 54.96 14.60
CA ASP A 964 20.82 54.30 15.67
C ASP A 964 20.01 53.14 16.28
N ALA A 965 18.69 53.30 16.42
CA ALA A 965 17.84 52.24 16.95
C ALA A 965 17.68 51.07 15.95
N VAL A 966 17.52 51.36 14.66
CA VAL A 966 17.51 50.32 13.61
C VAL A 966 18.86 49.58 13.55
N SER A 967 19.97 50.33 13.64
CA SER A 967 21.31 49.73 13.69
C SER A 967 21.53 48.89 14.95
N TYR A 968 20.97 49.30 16.09
CA TYR A 968 21.02 48.52 17.31
C TYR A 968 20.33 47.15 17.13
N PHE A 969 19.10 47.13 16.61
CA PHE A 969 18.36 45.87 16.45
C PHE A 969 18.98 44.94 15.41
N LEU A 970 19.53 45.48 14.32
CA LEU A 970 20.26 44.67 13.34
C LEU A 970 21.51 44.04 13.96
N LYS A 971 22.27 44.82 14.73
CA LYS A 971 23.46 44.33 15.43
C LYS A 971 23.14 43.31 16.52
N LEU A 972 22.04 43.52 17.25
CA LEU A 972 21.49 42.53 18.19
C LEU A 972 21.18 41.21 17.47
N GLY A 973 20.49 41.27 16.33
CA GLY A 973 20.18 40.09 15.52
C GLY A 973 21.43 39.37 15.00
N GLU A 974 22.45 40.11 14.53
CA GLU A 974 23.74 39.54 14.11
C GLU A 974 24.45 38.83 15.26
N MET A 975 24.63 39.51 16.40
CA MET A 975 25.34 38.96 17.55
C MET A 975 24.63 37.75 18.17
N VAL A 976 23.29 37.77 18.26
CA VAL A 976 22.51 36.63 18.76
C VAL A 976 22.65 35.43 17.83
N CYS A 977 22.51 35.61 16.51
CA CYS A 977 22.64 34.51 15.55
C CYS A 977 24.06 33.88 15.57
N ASP A 978 25.10 34.73 15.63
CA ASP A 978 26.48 34.26 15.69
C ASP A 978 26.76 33.54 17.03
N ALA A 979 26.27 34.05 18.16
CA ALA A 979 26.39 33.39 19.45
C ALA A 979 25.65 32.04 19.50
N LEU A 980 24.43 31.95 18.96
CA LEU A 980 23.72 30.68 18.82
C LEU A 980 24.48 29.68 17.92
N HIS A 981 25.21 30.17 16.93
CA HIS A 981 26.08 29.35 16.10
C HIS A 981 27.24 28.75 16.88
N GLU A 982 27.86 29.54 17.76
CA GLU A 982 28.91 29.07 18.67
C GLU A 982 28.39 28.04 19.68
N VAL A 983 27.15 28.17 20.16
CA VAL A 983 26.50 27.18 21.05
C VAL A 983 26.25 25.84 20.34
N GLY A 984 26.08 25.84 19.03
CA GLY A 984 25.88 24.62 18.22
C GLY A 984 24.65 24.64 17.31
N TYR A 985 23.90 25.74 17.25
CA TYR A 985 22.76 25.90 16.33
C TYR A 985 23.23 26.44 14.98
N HIS A 986 23.17 25.67 13.92
CA HIS A 986 23.74 26.10 12.64
C HIS A 986 22.95 27.23 11.97
N HIS A 987 23.66 28.15 11.31
CA HIS A 987 23.03 29.18 10.49
C HIS A 987 22.11 28.55 9.42
N CYS A 988 20.89 29.10 9.29
CA CYS A 988 19.96 28.65 8.27
C CYS A 988 20.50 28.94 6.86
N ARG A 989 20.53 27.90 6.02
CA ARG A 989 21.00 28.00 4.61
C ARG A 989 20.14 28.94 3.77
N GLY A 990 18.86 29.09 4.12
CA GLY A 990 17.92 29.99 3.45
C GLY A 990 18.01 31.45 3.89
N GLY A 991 18.80 31.75 4.93
CA GLY A 991 18.97 33.12 5.45
C GLY A 991 17.76 33.66 6.23
N THR A 992 16.87 32.79 6.72
CA THR A 992 15.72 33.13 7.59
C THR A 992 16.18 33.36 9.03
N MET A 993 16.90 34.45 9.26
CA MET A 993 17.47 34.78 10.56
C MET A 993 17.36 36.28 10.85
N ALA A 994 17.28 36.66 12.13
CA ALA A 994 17.18 38.04 12.61
C ALA A 994 18.40 38.93 12.23
N ARG A 995 19.53 38.31 11.86
CA ARG A 995 20.69 38.99 11.26
C ARG A 995 20.42 39.55 9.86
N ASN A 996 19.39 39.05 9.17
CA ASN A 996 19.01 39.52 7.85
C ASN A 996 18.12 40.76 8.02
N PRO A 997 18.46 41.91 7.42
CA PRO A 997 17.64 43.11 7.51
C PRO A 997 16.19 42.87 7.10
N ALA A 998 15.90 41.97 6.16
CA ALA A 998 14.53 41.66 5.75
C ALA A 998 13.67 41.06 6.88
N TRP A 999 14.31 40.39 7.85
CA TRP A 999 13.65 39.69 8.98
C TRP A 999 13.88 40.40 10.31
N ASN A 1000 14.36 41.64 10.25
CA ASN A 1000 14.60 42.52 11.38
C ASN A 1000 13.91 43.87 11.07
N GLN A 1001 12.63 43.95 11.40
CA GLN A 1001 11.75 44.97 10.85
C GLN A 1001 10.81 45.54 11.93
N PRO A 1002 10.39 46.81 11.81
CA PRO A 1002 9.37 47.36 12.69
C PRO A 1002 8.00 46.71 12.42
N LEU A 1003 7.10 46.77 13.41
CA LEU A 1003 5.78 46.13 13.36
C LEU A 1003 4.99 46.48 12.08
N SER A 1004 4.94 47.75 11.66
CA SER A 1004 4.21 48.15 10.45
C SER A 1004 4.81 47.58 9.17
N ALA A 1005 6.12 47.36 9.11
CA ALA A 1005 6.77 46.78 7.94
C ALA A 1005 6.46 45.28 7.82
N TRP A 1006 6.44 44.56 8.95
CA TRP A 1006 5.97 43.18 9.00
C TRP A 1006 4.50 43.05 8.56
N LYS A 1007 3.61 43.89 9.08
CA LYS A 1007 2.19 43.91 8.68
C LYS A 1007 2.04 44.13 7.16
N ARG A 1008 2.77 45.10 6.59
CA ARG A 1008 2.79 45.32 5.12
C ARG A 1008 3.31 44.12 4.35
N ALA A 1009 4.34 43.44 4.85
CA ALA A 1009 4.88 42.23 4.20
C ALA A 1009 3.84 41.11 4.18
N PHE A 1010 3.14 40.87 5.30
CA PHE A 1010 2.08 39.87 5.39
C PHE A 1010 0.88 40.21 4.49
N SER A 1011 0.39 41.46 4.51
CA SER A 1011 -0.66 41.90 3.57
C SER A 1011 -0.24 41.68 2.11
N GLY A 1012 1.01 41.96 1.76
CA GLY A 1012 1.53 41.73 0.40
C GLY A 1012 1.57 40.25 0.03
N TRP A 1013 2.05 39.38 0.93
CA TRP A 1013 2.10 37.93 0.68
C TRP A 1013 0.72 37.29 0.57
N ILE A 1014 -0.26 37.81 1.32
CA ILE A 1014 -1.63 37.30 1.32
C ILE A 1014 -2.44 37.86 0.13
N GLY A 1015 -2.30 39.15 -0.17
CA GLY A 1015 -3.05 39.83 -1.23
C GLY A 1015 -2.59 39.49 -2.65
N GLU A 1016 -1.29 39.31 -2.86
CA GLU A 1016 -0.69 38.95 -4.17
C GLU A 1016 0.19 37.70 -4.05
N PRO A 1017 -0.40 36.50 -3.79
CA PRO A 1017 0.38 35.31 -3.51
C PRO A 1017 1.09 34.78 -4.77
N ASP A 1018 2.42 34.75 -4.71
CA ASP A 1018 3.27 33.99 -5.61
C ASP A 1018 3.90 32.77 -4.89
N GLY A 1019 4.73 32.00 -5.60
CA GLY A 1019 5.38 30.82 -5.00
C GLY A 1019 6.31 31.16 -3.83
N LYS A 1020 6.92 32.35 -3.82
CA LYS A 1020 7.82 32.79 -2.75
C LYS A 1020 7.03 33.30 -1.54
N ALA A 1021 5.92 33.99 -1.77
CA ALA A 1021 4.98 34.43 -0.74
C ALA A 1021 4.43 33.23 0.04
N VAL A 1022 3.96 32.18 -0.66
CA VAL A 1022 3.47 30.94 -0.02
C VAL A 1022 4.57 30.26 0.81
N ALA A 1023 5.81 30.22 0.30
CA ALA A 1023 6.94 29.66 1.04
C ALA A 1023 7.25 30.47 2.31
N ASN A 1024 7.22 31.81 2.23
CA ASN A 1024 7.36 32.69 3.39
C ASN A 1024 6.22 32.46 4.40
N CYS A 1025 4.96 32.42 3.96
CA CYS A 1025 3.83 32.17 4.85
C CYS A 1025 3.96 30.83 5.59
N ASN A 1026 4.45 29.78 4.93
CA ASN A 1026 4.70 28.48 5.58
C ASN A 1026 5.75 28.54 6.71
N ILE A 1027 6.64 29.53 6.71
CA ILE A 1027 7.66 29.73 7.73
C ILE A 1027 7.16 30.72 8.80
N PHE A 1028 6.70 31.89 8.38
CA PHE A 1028 6.43 33.03 9.27
C PHE A 1028 5.06 32.99 9.95
N PHE A 1029 4.09 32.22 9.44
CA PHE A 1029 2.81 32.05 10.14
C PHE A 1029 2.92 31.09 11.33
N ASP A 1030 3.97 30.28 11.35
CA ASP A 1030 4.40 29.60 12.57
C ASP A 1030 5.45 30.45 13.27
N GLN A 1031 5.00 31.53 13.91
CA GLN A 1031 5.85 32.39 14.73
C GLN A 1031 5.51 32.23 16.20
N ARG A 1032 6.53 32.31 17.06
CA ARG A 1032 6.36 32.32 18.51
C ARG A 1032 7.40 33.24 19.15
N CYS A 1033 6.95 34.12 20.03
CA CYS A 1033 7.86 34.99 20.77
C CYS A 1033 8.60 34.18 21.83
N VAL A 1034 9.93 34.17 21.76
CA VAL A 1034 10.82 33.51 22.73
C VAL A 1034 11.38 34.52 23.72
N TYR A 1035 11.79 35.71 23.26
CA TYR A 1035 12.28 36.80 24.10
C TYR A 1035 11.56 38.11 23.78
N GLY A 1036 11.36 38.96 24.80
CA GLY A 1036 10.81 40.30 24.63
C GLY A 1036 9.29 40.39 24.78
N ASP A 1037 8.68 41.33 24.09
CA ASP A 1037 7.27 41.67 24.27
C ASP A 1037 6.33 40.85 23.38
N ARG A 1038 5.63 39.89 24.00
CA ARG A 1038 4.73 38.97 23.31
C ARG A 1038 3.58 39.67 22.58
N SER A 1039 3.20 40.90 22.98
CA SER A 1039 2.09 41.62 22.33
C SER A 1039 2.37 41.90 20.86
N LEU A 1040 3.64 42.10 20.49
CA LEU A 1040 4.04 42.36 19.10
C LEU A 1040 3.78 41.15 18.19
N ALA A 1041 4.08 39.94 18.68
CA ALA A 1041 3.78 38.70 17.96
C ALA A 1041 2.26 38.47 17.85
N SER A 1042 1.51 38.74 18.93
CA SER A 1042 0.05 38.65 18.91
C SER A 1042 -0.59 39.66 17.94
N ASP A 1043 -0.04 40.86 17.82
CA ASP A 1043 -0.52 41.88 16.89
C ASP A 1043 -0.24 41.53 15.43
N LEU A 1044 0.88 40.83 15.15
CA LEU A 1044 1.15 40.26 13.84
C LEU A 1044 0.16 39.13 13.50
N TRP A 1045 -0.14 38.25 14.45
CA TRP A 1045 -1.08 37.16 14.23
C TRP A 1045 -2.50 37.68 13.98
N ARG A 1046 -2.96 38.65 14.76
CA ARG A 1046 -4.25 39.33 14.53
C ARG A 1046 -4.34 39.97 13.14
N HIS A 1047 -3.24 40.57 12.68
CA HIS A 1047 -3.16 41.14 11.34
C HIS A 1047 -3.25 40.07 10.24
N VAL A 1048 -2.58 38.91 10.41
CA VAL A 1048 -2.71 37.77 9.48
C VAL A 1048 -4.16 37.31 9.39
N ASP A 1049 -4.84 37.21 10.53
CA ASP A 1049 -6.23 36.78 10.62
C ASP A 1049 -7.17 37.72 9.85
N GLU A 1050 -7.05 39.04 10.08
CA GLU A 1050 -7.79 40.08 9.37
C GLU A 1050 -7.54 40.06 7.84
N GLU A 1051 -6.31 39.79 7.41
CA GLU A 1051 -5.94 39.73 5.98
C GLU A 1051 -6.45 38.47 5.27
N ILE A 1052 -6.53 37.34 5.97
CA ILE A 1052 -7.08 36.09 5.42
C ILE A 1052 -8.57 36.26 5.14
N ASP A 1053 -9.31 36.91 6.03
CA ASP A 1053 -10.72 37.26 5.82
C ASP A 1053 -10.94 38.17 4.61
N ALA A 1054 -10.01 39.12 4.40
CA ALA A 1054 -10.05 40.03 3.25
C ALA A 1054 -9.71 39.32 1.92
N HIS A 1055 -8.91 38.24 1.96
CA HIS A 1055 -8.39 37.56 0.77
C HIS A 1055 -8.59 36.04 0.82
N PRO A 1056 -9.83 35.53 0.82
CA PRO A 1056 -10.12 34.10 0.98
C PRO A 1056 -9.52 33.21 -0.13
N SER A 1057 -9.20 33.79 -1.30
CA SER A 1057 -8.50 33.10 -2.39
C SER A 1057 -7.09 32.66 -2.00
N PHE A 1058 -6.45 33.30 -1.03
CA PHE A 1058 -5.13 32.94 -0.52
C PHE A 1058 -5.06 31.49 0.00
N LEU A 1059 -6.13 31.02 0.67
CA LEU A 1059 -6.20 29.65 1.17
C LEU A 1059 -6.10 28.61 0.03
N ALA A 1060 -6.65 28.93 -1.15
CA ALA A 1060 -6.53 28.07 -2.34
C ALA A 1060 -5.09 28.01 -2.87
N PHE A 1061 -4.31 29.08 -2.74
CA PHE A 1061 -2.87 29.08 -3.08
C PHE A 1061 -2.06 28.23 -2.09
N MET A 1062 -2.34 28.35 -0.78
CA MET A 1062 -1.75 27.52 0.27
C MET A 1062 -2.09 26.03 0.08
N ALA A 1063 -3.35 25.72 -0.24
CA ALA A 1063 -3.81 24.37 -0.56
C ALA A 1063 -3.07 23.81 -1.79
N ARG A 1064 -2.88 24.62 -2.85
CA ARG A 1064 -2.15 24.21 -4.05
C ARG A 1064 -0.68 23.86 -3.74
N GLY A 1065 0.02 24.69 -2.97
CA GLY A 1065 1.40 24.40 -2.55
C GLY A 1065 1.51 23.10 -1.74
N THR A 1066 0.49 22.80 -0.93
CA THR A 1066 0.42 21.60 -0.10
C THR A 1066 0.17 20.33 -0.91
N VAL A 1067 -0.67 20.39 -1.94
CA VAL A 1067 -0.99 19.25 -2.82
C VAL A 1067 0.14 18.97 -3.84
N GLN A 1068 0.87 19.99 -4.26
CA GLN A 1068 1.98 19.84 -5.21
C GLN A 1068 3.15 19.03 -4.64
N TYR A 1069 3.37 19.08 -3.33
CA TYR A 1069 4.38 18.25 -2.69
C TYR A 1069 3.88 16.80 -2.61
N LYS A 1070 4.48 15.89 -3.39
CA LYS A 1070 4.10 14.47 -3.37
C LYS A 1070 4.98 13.70 -2.37
N PRO A 1071 4.40 12.94 -1.43
CA PRO A 1071 5.16 12.02 -0.60
C PRO A 1071 6.03 11.10 -1.47
N PRO A 1072 7.18 10.60 -0.99
CA PRO A 1072 8.09 9.77 -1.76
C PRO A 1072 7.53 8.36 -1.98
N VAL A 1073 6.36 8.24 -2.59
CA VAL A 1073 5.65 7.00 -2.90
C VAL A 1073 5.44 6.94 -4.40
N GLY A 1074 6.02 5.92 -5.02
CA GLY A 1074 5.84 5.57 -6.42
C GLY A 1074 4.64 4.66 -6.62
N LEU A 1075 4.39 4.29 -7.88
CA LEU A 1075 3.38 3.30 -8.25
C LEU A 1075 3.57 1.99 -7.45
N PHE A 1076 2.47 1.42 -6.96
CA PHE A 1076 2.43 0.21 -6.12
C PHE A 1076 3.05 0.34 -4.71
N GLY A 1077 3.17 1.55 -4.15
CA GLY A 1077 3.60 1.74 -2.76
C GLY A 1077 5.11 1.56 -2.53
N LYS A 1078 5.92 1.62 -3.60
CA LYS A 1078 7.38 1.64 -3.49
C LYS A 1078 7.86 3.03 -3.07
N ILE A 1079 8.76 3.11 -2.09
CA ILE A 1079 9.33 4.40 -1.66
C ILE A 1079 10.30 4.89 -2.73
N VAL A 1080 10.08 6.09 -3.25
CA VAL A 1080 10.95 6.72 -4.27
C VAL A 1080 12.06 7.46 -3.54
N THR A 1081 13.31 7.19 -3.92
CA THR A 1081 14.50 7.85 -3.37
C THR A 1081 15.09 8.79 -4.42
N GLY A 1082 15.75 9.88 -3.99
CA GLY A 1082 16.49 10.77 -4.90
C GLY A 1082 15.78 12.02 -5.44
N SER A 1083 14.73 12.54 -4.80
CA SER A 1083 14.13 13.84 -5.19
C SER A 1083 14.96 15.06 -4.79
N SER A 1084 15.90 14.94 -3.84
CA SER A 1084 16.64 16.06 -3.25
C SER A 1084 18.17 15.88 -3.30
N GLY A 1085 18.73 15.60 -4.49
CA GLY A 1085 20.12 15.92 -4.85
C GLY A 1085 21.30 15.37 -4.04
N THR A 1086 21.11 14.62 -2.95
CA THR A 1086 22.19 14.32 -1.98
C THR A 1086 22.46 12.83 -1.72
N SER A 1087 21.57 11.92 -2.12
CA SER A 1087 21.90 10.49 -2.18
C SER A 1087 20.90 9.68 -2.99
N ALA A 1088 21.37 8.86 -3.93
CA ALA A 1088 20.55 8.10 -4.86
C ALA A 1088 19.67 7.01 -4.20
N ASN A 1089 19.84 6.73 -2.90
CA ASN A 1089 19.17 5.65 -2.18
C ASN A 1089 18.46 6.08 -0.88
N ALA A 1090 18.35 7.38 -0.60
CA ALA A 1090 17.69 7.90 0.60
C ALA A 1090 16.59 8.91 0.24
N PHE A 1091 15.66 9.13 1.17
CA PHE A 1091 14.68 10.21 1.09
C PHE A 1091 14.81 11.12 2.32
N ASP A 1092 14.43 12.39 2.17
CA ASP A 1092 14.42 13.34 3.28
C ASP A 1092 13.09 13.22 4.06
N ILE A 1093 13.18 12.82 5.33
CA ILE A 1093 12.00 12.66 6.19
C ILE A 1093 11.39 13.99 6.63
N LYS A 1094 12.17 15.07 6.75
CA LYS A 1094 11.65 16.42 7.05
C LYS A 1094 10.75 16.88 5.92
N GLU A 1095 11.18 16.68 4.67
CA GLU A 1095 10.33 16.99 3.53
C GLU A 1095 9.08 16.09 3.49
N ALA A 1096 9.22 14.78 3.75
CA ALA A 1096 8.08 13.85 3.75
C ALA A 1096 7.01 14.16 4.81
N MET A 1097 7.38 14.82 5.92
CA MET A 1097 6.47 15.28 6.96
C MET A 1097 5.82 16.63 6.66
N THR A 1098 6.40 17.44 5.76
CA THR A 1098 5.96 18.81 5.46
C THR A 1098 4.48 18.92 5.08
N PRO A 1099 3.88 17.97 4.32
CA PRO A 1099 2.44 17.99 4.06
C PRO A 1099 1.57 17.99 5.32
N LEU A 1100 1.95 17.26 6.37
CA LEU A 1100 1.16 17.18 7.60
C LEU A 1100 1.10 18.55 8.28
N SER A 1101 2.25 19.21 8.46
CA SER A 1101 2.31 20.55 9.04
C SER A 1101 1.60 21.60 8.17
N ASN A 1102 1.71 21.49 6.85
CA ASN A 1102 1.06 22.44 5.94
C ASN A 1102 -0.47 22.27 5.92
N ILE A 1103 -0.98 21.04 5.98
CA ILE A 1103 -2.42 20.77 6.07
C ILE A 1103 -2.98 21.24 7.42
N ALA A 1104 -2.26 20.95 8.52
CA ALA A 1104 -2.64 21.44 9.84
C ALA A 1104 -2.72 22.97 9.84
N ARG A 1105 -1.71 23.65 9.27
CA ARG A 1105 -1.67 25.11 9.15
C ARG A 1105 -2.81 25.65 8.27
N LEU A 1106 -3.02 25.07 7.09
CA LEU A 1106 -4.08 25.49 6.17
C LEU A 1106 -5.46 25.49 6.85
N TYR A 1107 -5.80 24.38 7.50
CA TYR A 1107 -7.08 24.27 8.20
C TYR A 1107 -7.12 25.14 9.47
N ALA A 1108 -6.01 25.28 10.19
CA ALA A 1108 -5.93 26.20 11.33
C ALA A 1108 -6.23 27.65 10.92
N LEU A 1109 -5.64 28.12 9.82
CA LEU A 1109 -5.87 29.45 9.25
C LEU A 1109 -7.33 29.61 8.79
N GLN A 1110 -7.91 28.60 8.13
CA GLN A 1110 -9.31 28.59 7.70
C GLN A 1110 -10.30 28.70 8.87
N HIS A 1111 -9.89 28.28 10.07
CA HIS A 1111 -10.73 28.25 11.27
C HIS A 1111 -10.25 29.20 12.38
N HIS A 1112 -9.37 30.16 12.07
CA HIS A 1112 -8.88 31.19 13.00
C HIS A 1112 -8.22 30.62 14.27
N LEU A 1113 -7.50 29.51 14.13
CA LEU A 1113 -6.78 28.86 15.24
C LEU A 1113 -5.36 29.44 15.37
N ALA A 1114 -5.08 30.04 16.53
CA ALA A 1114 -3.79 30.68 16.82
C ALA A 1114 -2.66 29.70 17.16
N ASP A 1115 -2.97 28.42 17.43
CA ASP A 1115 -1.98 27.40 17.76
C ASP A 1115 -0.97 27.20 16.63
N THR A 1116 0.30 26.95 16.97
CA THR A 1116 1.37 26.70 15.99
C THR A 1116 1.70 25.23 15.83
N ASN A 1117 1.68 24.45 16.91
CA ASN A 1117 2.01 23.03 16.93
C ASN A 1117 1.06 22.21 16.03
N THR A 1118 1.63 21.30 15.22
CA THR A 1118 0.85 20.51 14.24
C THR A 1118 -0.18 19.60 14.91
N LEU A 1119 0.16 18.98 16.04
CA LEU A 1119 -0.74 18.05 16.73
C LEU A 1119 -1.83 18.79 17.50
N ASP A 1120 -1.48 19.91 18.15
CA ASP A 1120 -2.47 20.76 18.83
C ASP A 1120 -3.49 21.30 17.81
N ARG A 1121 -3.03 21.72 16.62
CA ARG A 1121 -3.91 22.08 15.50
C ARG A 1121 -4.84 20.93 15.11
N PHE A 1122 -4.33 19.70 14.97
CA PHE A 1122 -5.18 18.55 14.66
C PHE A 1122 -6.21 18.26 15.76
N GLU A 1123 -5.85 18.42 17.04
CA GLU A 1123 -6.76 18.24 18.17
C GLU A 1123 -7.86 19.31 18.21
N GLN A 1124 -7.51 20.58 17.96
CA GLN A 1124 -8.49 21.66 17.85
C GLN A 1124 -9.42 21.44 16.64
N LEU A 1125 -8.89 21.04 15.49
CA LEU A 1125 -9.69 20.72 14.30
C LEU A 1125 -10.60 19.51 14.49
N HIS A 1126 -10.18 18.53 15.32
CA HIS A 1126 -11.02 17.41 15.73
C HIS A 1126 -12.14 17.86 16.67
N THR A 1127 -11.83 18.72 17.64
CA THR A 1127 -12.81 19.32 18.56
C THR A 1127 -13.87 20.14 17.80
N LEU A 1128 -13.46 20.84 16.73
CA LEU A 1128 -14.34 21.56 15.82
C LEU A 1128 -15.07 20.65 14.79
N SER A 1129 -14.88 19.33 14.84
CA SER A 1129 -15.46 18.34 13.92
C SER A 1129 -15.07 18.53 12.44
N VAL A 1130 -13.96 19.25 12.16
CA VAL A 1130 -13.38 19.38 10.82
C VAL A 1130 -12.68 18.07 10.41
N LEU A 1131 -12.02 17.44 11.37
CA LEU A 1131 -11.45 16.09 11.24
C LEU A 1131 -12.36 15.06 11.91
N THR A 1132 -12.57 13.93 11.25
CA THR A 1132 -13.25 12.77 11.86
C THR A 1132 -12.32 12.08 12.87
N ASP A 1133 -12.87 11.34 13.84
CA ASP A 1133 -12.07 10.53 14.79
C ASP A 1133 -11.02 9.66 14.10
N GLU A 1134 -11.40 9.03 12.98
CA GLU A 1134 -10.50 8.19 12.18
C GLU A 1134 -9.38 9.01 11.53
N SER A 1135 -9.72 10.16 10.94
CA SER A 1135 -8.72 11.04 10.30
C SER A 1135 -7.76 11.62 11.33
N PHE A 1136 -8.28 12.10 12.48
CA PHE A 1136 -7.50 12.65 13.57
C PHE A 1136 -6.48 11.64 14.10
N ARG A 1137 -6.93 10.41 14.42
CA ARG A 1137 -6.04 9.33 14.88
C ARG A 1137 -5.00 8.98 13.83
N SER A 1138 -5.43 8.78 12.58
CA SER A 1138 -4.54 8.40 11.48
C SER A 1138 -3.45 9.44 11.19
N LEU A 1139 -3.79 10.74 11.22
CA LEU A 1139 -2.84 11.83 11.01
C LEU A 1139 -1.87 11.99 12.19
N THR A 1140 -2.38 11.87 13.41
CA THR A 1140 -1.57 11.92 14.64
C THR A 1140 -0.57 10.76 14.69
N ASP A 1141 -1.02 9.54 14.36
CA ASP A 1141 -0.18 8.35 14.30
C ASP A 1141 0.87 8.48 13.19
N ALA A 1142 0.48 8.94 12.00
CA ALA A 1142 1.41 9.19 10.90
C ALA A 1142 2.49 10.22 11.28
N PHE A 1143 2.11 11.35 11.89
CA PHE A 1143 3.04 12.37 12.35
C PHE A 1143 3.99 11.82 13.42
N GLY A 1144 3.45 11.13 14.43
CA GLY A 1144 4.23 10.53 15.51
C GLY A 1144 5.23 9.50 15.02
N HIS A 1145 4.84 8.63 14.09
CA HIS A 1145 5.73 7.62 13.51
C HIS A 1145 6.86 8.24 12.69
N LEU A 1146 6.56 9.23 11.85
CA LEU A 1146 7.58 9.92 11.07
C LEU A 1146 8.54 10.71 11.97
N MET A 1147 8.04 11.36 13.03
CA MET A 1147 8.89 12.07 13.99
C MET A 1147 9.80 11.10 14.77
N GLN A 1148 9.28 9.95 15.19
CA GLN A 1148 10.08 8.91 15.86
C GLN A 1148 11.21 8.42 14.94
N LEU A 1149 10.89 8.13 13.68
CA LEU A 1149 11.87 7.69 12.71
C LEU A 1149 12.94 8.76 12.47
N ARG A 1150 12.54 10.04 12.35
CA ARG A 1150 13.44 11.18 12.19
C ARG A 1150 14.41 11.32 13.36
N LEU A 1151 13.90 11.28 14.59
CA LEU A 1151 14.72 11.36 15.82
C LEU A 1151 15.72 10.22 15.91
N ARG A 1152 15.30 8.99 15.61
CA ARG A 1152 16.18 7.83 15.62
C ARG A 1152 17.28 7.94 14.56
N THR A 1153 16.93 8.31 13.32
CA THR A 1153 17.92 8.50 12.24
C THR A 1153 18.97 9.54 12.60
N GLN A 1154 18.57 10.65 13.24
CA GLN A 1154 19.50 11.67 13.72
C GLN A 1154 20.43 11.15 14.82
N LEU A 1155 19.90 10.38 15.77
CA LEU A 1155 20.71 9.74 16.81
C LEU A 1155 21.71 8.72 16.24
N ASP A 1156 21.26 7.86 15.32
CA ASP A 1156 22.13 6.87 14.65
C ASP A 1156 23.27 7.57 13.90
N ALA A 1157 23.02 8.73 13.29
CA ALA A 1157 24.05 9.54 12.65
C ALA A 1157 25.07 10.07 13.67
N ILE A 1158 24.60 10.65 14.78
CA ILE A 1158 25.45 11.15 15.87
C ILE A 1158 26.29 10.02 16.47
N GLU A 1159 25.71 8.84 16.70
CA GLU A 1159 26.42 7.67 17.24
C GLU A 1159 27.49 7.14 16.27
N ALA A 1160 27.25 7.26 14.97
CA ALA A 1160 28.23 6.97 13.93
C ALA A 1160 29.29 8.09 13.75
N GLY A 1161 29.29 9.13 14.59
CA GLY A 1161 30.22 10.26 14.50
C GLY A 1161 29.96 11.19 13.31
N ARG A 1162 28.76 11.13 12.72
CA ARG A 1162 28.32 12.01 11.62
C ARG A 1162 27.41 13.13 12.16
N PRO A 1163 27.34 14.29 11.49
CA PRO A 1163 26.33 15.30 11.81
C PRO A 1163 24.92 14.74 11.68
N ALA A 1164 24.01 15.19 12.53
CA ALA A 1164 22.60 14.82 12.42
C ALA A 1164 22.02 15.32 11.09
N ASP A 1165 21.35 14.43 10.35
CA ASP A 1165 20.69 14.73 9.08
C ASP A 1165 19.26 14.17 9.05
N ASN A 1166 18.49 14.48 7.99
CA ASN A 1166 17.12 13.98 7.82
C ASN A 1166 17.03 12.87 6.77
N LEU A 1167 18.14 12.23 6.39
CA LEU A 1167 18.18 11.27 5.29
C LEU A 1167 17.94 9.86 5.79
N VAL A 1168 16.84 9.25 5.34
CA VAL A 1168 16.47 7.87 5.69
C VAL A 1168 16.72 6.96 4.49
N ASP A 1169 17.53 5.92 4.67
CA ASP A 1169 17.68 4.82 3.69
C ASP A 1169 16.59 3.75 3.96
N PRO A 1170 15.61 3.56 3.06
CA PRO A 1170 14.55 2.58 3.25
C PRO A 1170 15.05 1.14 3.40
N ARG A 1171 16.26 0.81 2.92
CA ARG A 1171 16.86 -0.54 3.02
C ARG A 1171 17.38 -0.85 4.42
N SER A 1172 17.61 0.19 5.24
CA SER A 1172 18.02 0.03 6.63
C SER A 1172 16.84 -0.31 7.56
N LEU A 1173 15.60 -0.15 7.07
CA LEU A 1173 14.38 -0.38 7.85
C LEU A 1173 13.94 -1.84 7.82
N SER A 1174 13.41 -2.33 8.92
CA SER A 1174 12.74 -3.64 8.98
C SER A 1174 11.45 -3.66 8.15
N GLN A 1175 10.93 -4.86 7.84
CA GLN A 1175 9.68 -5.01 7.09
C GLN A 1175 8.48 -4.37 7.82
N LEU A 1176 8.46 -4.43 9.15
CA LEU A 1176 7.43 -3.80 9.97
C LEU A 1176 7.47 -2.28 9.82
N GLU A 1177 8.66 -1.68 9.99
CA GLU A 1177 8.86 -0.24 9.86
C GLU A 1177 8.56 0.27 8.46
N LEU A 1178 8.94 -0.50 7.43
CA LEU A 1178 8.61 -0.18 6.05
C LEU A 1178 7.09 -0.23 5.80
N GLY A 1179 6.39 -1.19 6.42
CA GLY A 1179 4.93 -1.28 6.41
C GLY A 1179 4.27 -0.06 7.05
N THR A 1180 4.73 0.32 8.25
CA THR A 1180 4.25 1.50 8.97
C THR A 1180 4.52 2.81 8.22
N LEU A 1181 5.71 2.94 7.62
CA LEU A 1181 6.08 4.11 6.81
C LEU A 1181 5.20 4.25 5.56
N ARG A 1182 4.93 3.13 4.87
CA ARG A 1182 3.98 3.10 3.74
C ARG A 1182 2.57 3.48 4.17
N HIS A 1183 2.13 3.01 5.33
CA HIS A 1183 0.83 3.38 5.88
C HIS A 1183 0.75 4.89 6.14
N ALA A 1184 1.76 5.47 6.80
CA ALA A 1184 1.83 6.92 7.06
C ALA A 1184 1.74 7.74 5.76
N PHE A 1185 2.48 7.36 4.70
CA PHE A 1185 2.41 8.06 3.42
C PHE A 1185 1.07 7.90 2.69
N ALA A 1186 0.39 6.75 2.85
CA ALA A 1186 -0.95 6.56 2.33
C ALA A 1186 -1.95 7.50 3.01
N GLN A 1187 -1.84 7.69 4.34
CA GLN A 1187 -2.67 8.64 5.09
C GLN A 1187 -2.44 10.09 4.64
N ILE A 1188 -1.18 10.49 4.46
CA ILE A 1188 -0.82 11.82 3.91
C ILE A 1188 -1.45 12.01 2.52
N SER A 1189 -1.34 11.00 1.66
CA SER A 1189 -1.91 11.06 0.31
C SER A 1189 -3.45 11.16 0.32
N ALA A 1190 -4.11 10.49 1.28
CA ALA A 1190 -5.56 10.53 1.43
C ALA A 1190 -6.05 11.92 1.84
N ILE A 1191 -5.39 12.55 2.83
CA ILE A 1191 -5.76 13.90 3.26
C ILE A 1191 -5.44 14.96 2.19
N GLN A 1192 -4.34 14.81 1.45
CA GLN A 1192 -4.03 15.70 0.31
C GLN A 1192 -5.09 15.62 -0.78
N LYS A 1193 -5.64 14.43 -1.08
CA LYS A 1193 -6.76 14.28 -2.03
C LYS A 1193 -8.02 14.99 -1.54
N ARG A 1194 -8.31 14.94 -0.23
CA ARG A 1194 -9.43 15.67 0.36
C ARG A 1194 -9.24 17.18 0.19
N VAL A 1195 -8.05 17.71 0.52
CA VAL A 1195 -7.72 19.13 0.32
C VAL A 1195 -7.84 19.52 -1.15
N ALA A 1196 -7.32 18.70 -2.07
CA ALA A 1196 -7.44 18.96 -3.51
C ALA A 1196 -8.90 19.03 -3.98
N HIS A 1197 -9.76 18.15 -3.44
CA HIS A 1197 -11.18 18.14 -3.76
C HIS A 1197 -11.91 19.37 -3.20
N GLU A 1198 -11.67 19.70 -1.93
CA GLU A 1198 -12.30 20.83 -1.21
C GLU A 1198 -11.98 22.18 -1.87
N TYR A 1199 -10.75 22.36 -2.34
CA TYR A 1199 -10.28 23.58 -3.00
C TYR A 1199 -10.35 23.54 -4.54
N HIS A 1200 -11.01 22.53 -5.12
CA HIS A 1200 -11.19 22.36 -6.57
C HIS A 1200 -9.88 22.42 -7.39
N LEU A 1201 -8.82 21.81 -6.87
CA LEU A 1201 -7.52 21.75 -7.51
C LEU A 1201 -7.47 20.52 -8.45
N SER A 1202 -7.08 20.73 -9.72
CA SER A 1202 -6.85 19.63 -10.66
C SER A 1202 -5.68 18.77 -10.17
N ALA A 1203 -5.95 17.47 -9.95
CA ALA A 1203 -5.03 16.48 -9.39
C ALA A 1203 -3.78 16.21 -10.23
#